data_AF-A0A133YZE2-F1
#
_entry.id   AF-A0A133YZE2-F1
#
_cell.length_a   1.000
_cell.length_b   1.000
_cell.length_c   1.000
_cell.angle_alpha   90.00
_cell.angle_beta   90.00
_cell.angle_gamma   90.00
#
_symmetry.space_group_name_H-M   'P 1'
#
loop_
_entity.id
_entity.type
_entity.pdbx_description
1 polymer ?
#
loop_
_entity_poly.entity_id
_entity_poly.type
_entity_poly.pdbx_seq_one_letter_code
_entity_poly.pdbx_strand_id
1 'polypeptide(L)'
;TPYTDPVGGVEKTIIQGTKAPAAIDFVKNADQFKTADGTPFDSISAEYVEAPSTDAAANLTVPIKVMVKYKDSADTTHTRVYNITGSLHVLGDVLEKKNTPRDPALISKYTTITFVSKKQNAPLKEHQAVADKEAPGQVSGATDNGDQSELQYLAYKKDDANYTITIPQVTGKDYEANGYHYVFTGWKKVQSGAHAQDVLLDANQRTLSFDAQENVVYEAQYKKVPYITTKTDNGSIPEDSVVAAFKPAPGRTWKDGTNGPKTFYVKKGQDVHKLPFDIVENGVTKHYKSIIDYFKDQLFDNTGWSKSSMEDVQGIESVGEGDWIANNAFQEYVAKQTDYTLPVLGKAQTIIQGTTIPDAQTFVSNIAAMRNAANVEKVEVSYTETPTSTEAANYTVPLKVTVTYKDSASQSKQKVYNLVGYLNVLGDVLEKKNAPSDPALTSKYTTITFISKKAPVVDASGHETGQTEEPGQVSGATESADNTQSELAYLTFKKDGASYTIDVPKVSGLDYTANGYHYVFTGWKQVVTTASGVTPLTIGAADRNYKFNAQQNIVFEAQYDKVPYVVEKSKDGTVPPDSVVVSFKPAAGRAWKDGKTGPKVLYIKKGVDISKIDQHGKPVSDPAQSILAWLGSQLYGYGKDWTKSSMEGIEQINNMKDHPDAWLSNNAFQEFVAHQTPYTDPVG
;
A
#
# COMPACT_ATOMS: atom_id res chain seq x y z
N THR A 1 76.01 -29.03 -89.10
CA THR A 1 75.05 -29.05 -87.97
C THR A 1 74.47 -27.66 -87.83
N PRO A 2 73.16 -27.47 -87.61
CA PRO A 2 72.63 -26.14 -87.36
C PRO A 2 73.31 -25.53 -86.12
N TYR A 3 73.72 -24.27 -86.19
CA TYR A 3 74.24 -23.57 -85.03
C TYR A 3 73.15 -23.47 -83.95
N THR A 4 73.56 -23.49 -82.68
CA THR A 4 72.66 -23.20 -81.56
C THR A 4 72.32 -21.70 -81.59
N ASP A 5 71.03 -21.38 -81.65
CA ASP A 5 70.57 -20.00 -81.62
C ASP A 5 70.46 -19.47 -80.17
N PRO A 6 70.70 -18.17 -79.92
CA PRO A 6 70.44 -17.56 -78.63
C PRO A 6 68.96 -17.69 -78.26
N VAL A 7 68.69 -18.10 -77.02
CA VAL A 7 67.35 -18.30 -76.50
C VAL A 7 67.04 -17.22 -75.47
N GLY A 8 65.97 -16.46 -75.73
CA GLY A 8 65.42 -15.48 -74.78
C GLY A 8 64.49 -16.10 -73.72
N GLY A 9 63.67 -15.25 -73.12
CA GLY A 9 62.69 -15.65 -72.10
C GLY A 9 63.26 -15.76 -70.69
N VAL A 10 64.44 -15.18 -70.41
CA VAL A 10 64.91 -14.99 -69.04
C VAL A 10 64.14 -13.82 -68.42
N GLU A 11 63.63 -14.07 -67.22
CA GLU A 11 63.02 -13.04 -66.38
C GLU A 11 64.07 -12.46 -65.43
N LYS A 12 64.08 -11.13 -65.30
CA LYS A 12 64.89 -10.39 -64.32
C LYS A 12 63.98 -9.51 -63.48
N THR A 13 64.34 -9.35 -62.22
CA THR A 13 63.63 -8.44 -61.30
C THR A 13 64.60 -7.40 -60.77
N ILE A 14 64.20 -6.13 -60.82
CA ILE A 14 64.94 -5.01 -60.24
C ILE A 14 64.00 -4.13 -59.42
N ILE A 15 64.57 -3.14 -58.74
CA ILE A 15 63.81 -2.13 -58.01
C ILE A 15 63.78 -0.86 -58.86
N GLN A 16 62.67 -0.14 -58.85
CA GLN A 16 62.51 1.14 -59.54
C GLN A 16 63.65 2.10 -59.18
N GLY A 17 64.14 2.83 -60.19
CA GLY A 17 65.25 3.77 -60.06
C GLY A 17 66.63 3.12 -59.89
N THR A 18 66.73 1.79 -60.01
CA THR A 18 68.02 1.07 -60.09
C THR A 18 68.39 0.76 -61.54
N LYS A 19 69.69 0.60 -61.82
CA LYS A 19 70.18 0.33 -63.18
C LYS A 19 69.56 -0.96 -63.72
N ALA A 20 69.11 -0.93 -64.98
CA ALA A 20 68.72 -2.13 -65.70
C ALA A 20 69.87 -3.15 -65.72
N PRO A 21 69.58 -4.47 -65.73
CA PRO A 21 70.61 -5.50 -65.92
C PRO A 21 71.37 -5.29 -67.24
N ALA A 22 72.46 -6.00 -67.49
CA ALA A 22 73.07 -5.95 -68.80
C ALA A 22 72.16 -6.69 -69.80
N ALA A 23 72.08 -6.23 -71.06
CA ALA A 23 71.25 -6.88 -72.08
C ALA A 23 71.61 -8.37 -72.29
N ILE A 24 72.87 -8.74 -72.05
CA ILE A 24 73.34 -10.12 -72.12
C ILE A 24 72.76 -11.02 -71.02
N ASP A 25 72.37 -10.46 -69.87
CA ASP A 25 71.84 -11.22 -68.74
C ASP A 25 70.47 -11.86 -69.03
N PHE A 26 69.83 -11.43 -70.12
CA PHE A 26 68.54 -11.94 -70.59
C PHE A 26 68.66 -13.09 -71.59
N VAL A 27 69.88 -13.43 -72.03
CA VAL A 27 70.14 -14.55 -72.94
C VAL A 27 70.34 -15.82 -72.12
N LYS A 28 69.35 -16.73 -72.14
CA LYS A 28 69.30 -17.92 -71.28
C LYS A 28 70.52 -18.84 -71.43
N ASN A 29 70.99 -18.97 -72.65
CA ASN A 29 72.10 -19.85 -73.02
C ASN A 29 73.37 -19.08 -73.38
N ALA A 30 73.56 -17.85 -72.87
CA ALA A 30 74.78 -17.05 -73.13
C ALA A 30 76.07 -17.85 -72.88
N ASP A 31 76.10 -18.60 -71.78
CA ASP A 31 77.24 -19.44 -71.37
C ASP A 31 77.52 -20.61 -72.31
N GLN A 32 76.64 -20.94 -73.26
CA GLN A 32 76.88 -21.96 -74.29
C GLN A 32 77.72 -21.42 -75.46
N PHE A 33 77.82 -20.09 -75.60
CA PHE A 33 78.61 -19.42 -76.63
C PHE A 33 80.03 -19.12 -76.12
N LYS A 34 80.72 -20.14 -75.58
CA LYS A 34 82.06 -20.01 -75.00
C LYS A 34 83.12 -19.80 -76.08
N THR A 35 84.11 -18.97 -75.78
CA THR A 35 85.26 -18.67 -76.63
C THR A 35 86.42 -19.61 -76.29
N ALA A 36 86.25 -20.90 -76.55
CA ALA A 36 87.28 -21.92 -76.31
C ALA A 36 87.88 -22.47 -77.62
N ASP A 37 89.04 -23.12 -77.53
CA ASP A 37 89.64 -23.79 -78.66
C ASP A 37 88.79 -25.00 -79.08
N GLY A 38 88.46 -25.09 -80.37
CA GLY A 38 87.60 -26.13 -80.94
C GLY A 38 86.09 -25.82 -80.97
N THR A 39 85.63 -24.67 -80.45
CA THR A 39 84.23 -24.23 -80.61
C THR A 39 84.05 -23.30 -81.81
N PRO A 40 82.88 -23.28 -82.48
CA PRO A 40 82.64 -22.40 -83.64
C PRO A 40 82.40 -20.93 -83.28
N PHE A 41 82.42 -20.53 -81.99
CA PHE A 41 82.05 -19.20 -81.52
C PHE A 41 83.27 -18.32 -81.20
N ASP A 42 83.27 -17.06 -81.64
CA ASP A 42 84.30 -16.04 -81.39
C ASP A 42 83.92 -15.05 -80.28
N SER A 43 82.67 -14.59 -80.25
CA SER A 43 82.14 -13.76 -79.17
C SER A 43 80.62 -13.71 -79.20
N ILE A 44 79.99 -13.50 -78.04
CA ILE A 44 78.59 -13.11 -77.92
C ILE A 44 78.50 -11.74 -77.26
N SER A 45 77.65 -10.87 -77.81
CA SER A 45 77.27 -9.62 -77.18
C SER A 45 75.77 -9.40 -77.35
N ALA A 46 75.18 -8.62 -76.47
CA ALA A 46 73.78 -8.25 -76.55
C ALA A 46 73.65 -6.77 -76.25
N GLU A 47 72.76 -6.12 -76.99
CA GLU A 47 72.37 -4.73 -76.80
C GLU A 47 70.85 -4.63 -76.74
N TYR A 48 70.35 -3.64 -76.01
CA TYR A 48 68.93 -3.34 -76.04
C TYR A 48 68.57 -2.71 -77.38
N VAL A 49 67.46 -3.16 -77.98
CA VAL A 49 66.87 -2.45 -79.13
C VAL A 49 66.34 -1.10 -78.65
N GLU A 50 65.70 -1.11 -77.49
CA GLU A 50 65.32 0.08 -76.72
C GLU A 50 65.60 -0.22 -75.25
N ALA A 51 66.36 0.67 -74.59
CA ALA A 51 66.69 0.48 -73.19
C ALA A 51 65.41 0.55 -72.34
N PRO A 52 65.12 -0.44 -71.48
CA PRO A 52 63.92 -0.40 -70.66
C PRO A 52 64.01 0.76 -69.67
N SER A 53 62.95 1.57 -69.59
CA SER A 53 62.83 2.57 -68.52
C SER A 53 62.63 1.86 -67.19
N THR A 54 63.43 2.26 -66.20
CA THR A 54 63.38 1.70 -64.84
C THR A 54 62.78 2.67 -63.84
N ASP A 55 62.25 3.81 -64.31
CA ASP A 55 61.84 4.94 -63.47
C ASP A 55 60.45 4.76 -62.87
N ALA A 56 59.70 3.74 -63.31
CA ALA A 56 58.39 3.38 -62.78
C ALA A 56 58.26 1.85 -62.63
N ALA A 57 57.51 1.42 -61.63
CA ALA A 57 57.15 0.01 -61.46
C ALA A 57 56.33 -0.50 -62.66
N ALA A 58 56.80 -1.57 -63.29
CA ALA A 58 56.16 -2.13 -64.48
C ALA A 58 56.63 -3.56 -64.78
N ASN A 59 55.79 -4.30 -65.51
CA ASN A 59 56.18 -5.52 -66.21
C ASN A 59 56.55 -5.17 -67.64
N LEU A 60 57.83 -5.21 -67.97
CA LEU A 60 58.35 -4.80 -69.27
C LEU A 60 58.78 -6.01 -70.09
N THR A 61 58.33 -6.07 -71.34
CA THR A 61 58.94 -6.94 -72.35
C THR A 61 60.13 -6.20 -72.94
N VAL A 62 61.32 -6.78 -72.83
CA VAL A 62 62.58 -6.12 -73.20
C VAL A 62 63.08 -6.71 -74.53
N PRO A 63 63.03 -5.95 -75.64
CA PRO A 63 63.55 -6.40 -76.92
C PRO A 63 65.08 -6.30 -76.93
N ILE A 64 65.75 -7.42 -77.22
CA ILE A 64 67.20 -7.55 -77.16
C ILE A 64 67.72 -8.06 -78.49
N LYS A 65 68.75 -7.39 -78.98
CA LYS A 65 69.49 -7.77 -80.16
C LYS A 65 70.77 -8.48 -79.74
N VAL A 66 70.86 -9.77 -80.04
CA VAL A 66 72.01 -10.60 -79.72
C VAL A 66 72.87 -10.78 -80.96
N MET A 67 74.14 -10.47 -80.85
CA MET A 67 75.13 -10.62 -81.92
C MET A 67 76.06 -11.76 -81.56
N VAL A 68 76.03 -12.83 -82.36
CA VAL A 68 76.92 -13.98 -82.22
C VAL A 68 77.90 -13.97 -83.39
N LYS A 69 79.19 -13.88 -83.07
CA LYS A 69 80.26 -13.94 -84.06
C LYS A 69 80.81 -15.36 -84.12
N TYR A 70 80.91 -15.92 -85.33
CA TYR A 70 81.34 -17.30 -85.57
C TYR A 70 82.73 -17.33 -86.22
N LYS A 71 83.56 -18.31 -85.82
CA LYS A 71 84.91 -18.50 -86.33
C LYS A 71 84.95 -19.14 -87.73
N ASP A 72 83.90 -19.88 -88.11
CA ASP A 72 83.90 -20.84 -89.23
C ASP A 72 82.85 -20.54 -90.32
N SER A 73 82.35 -19.31 -90.43
CA SER A 73 81.30 -18.96 -91.40
C SER A 73 81.86 -18.58 -92.78
N ALA A 74 81.24 -19.07 -93.86
CA ALA A 74 81.62 -18.75 -95.25
C ALA A 74 81.07 -17.42 -95.80
N ASP A 75 80.41 -16.62 -94.95
CA ASP A 75 79.80 -15.33 -95.31
C ASP A 75 80.66 -14.15 -94.83
N THR A 76 80.76 -13.08 -95.62
CA THR A 76 81.82 -12.04 -95.50
C THR A 76 81.79 -11.21 -94.20
N THR A 77 80.72 -11.29 -93.38
CA THR A 77 80.56 -10.48 -92.16
C THR A 77 80.64 -11.25 -90.83
N HIS A 78 80.81 -12.58 -90.83
CA HIS A 78 81.10 -13.45 -89.65
C HIS A 78 80.16 -13.31 -88.41
N THR A 79 79.09 -12.51 -88.45
CA THR A 79 78.24 -12.17 -87.30
C THR A 79 76.78 -12.37 -87.63
N ARG A 80 76.05 -13.15 -86.82
CA ARG A 80 74.59 -13.29 -86.92
C ARG A 80 73.89 -12.46 -85.86
N VAL A 81 72.76 -11.89 -86.25
CA VAL A 81 71.92 -11.06 -85.38
C VAL A 81 70.62 -11.80 -85.08
N TYR A 82 70.30 -11.92 -83.80
CA TYR A 82 69.09 -12.54 -83.30
C TYR A 82 68.28 -11.53 -82.50
N ASN A 83 66.98 -11.45 -82.78
CA ASN A 83 66.05 -10.67 -81.98
C ASN A 83 65.36 -11.60 -81.00
N ILE A 84 65.60 -11.39 -79.72
CA ILE A 84 64.94 -12.12 -78.65
C ILE A 84 64.19 -11.14 -77.74
N THR A 85 63.31 -11.68 -76.91
CA THR A 85 62.64 -10.92 -75.86
C THR A 85 63.02 -11.46 -74.50
N GLY A 86 63.28 -10.55 -73.57
CA GLY A 86 63.36 -10.82 -72.13
C GLY A 86 62.16 -10.23 -71.39
N SER A 87 62.01 -10.59 -70.12
CA SER A 87 61.01 -9.99 -69.24
C SER A 87 61.70 -9.30 -68.07
N LEU A 88 61.44 -8.01 -67.87
CA LEU A 88 61.94 -7.24 -66.73
C LEU A 88 60.78 -6.84 -65.83
N HIS A 89 60.78 -7.35 -64.61
CA HIS A 89 59.89 -6.94 -63.54
C HIS A 89 60.54 -5.81 -62.72
N VAL A 90 60.03 -4.60 -62.85
CA VAL A 90 60.46 -3.45 -62.05
C VAL A 90 59.53 -3.33 -60.84
N LEU A 91 60.04 -3.65 -59.66
CA LEU A 91 59.33 -3.47 -58.39
C LEU A 91 59.25 -1.99 -58.03
N GLY A 92 58.14 -1.56 -57.41
CA GLY A 92 58.05 -0.22 -56.86
C GLY A 92 59.10 0.06 -55.80
N ASP A 93 59.52 1.31 -55.68
CA ASP A 93 60.39 1.77 -54.61
C ASP A 93 59.67 1.81 -53.24
N VAL A 94 58.33 1.84 -53.24
CA VAL A 94 57.47 1.54 -52.09
C VAL A 94 56.39 0.53 -52.48
N LEU A 95 56.21 -0.51 -51.66
CA LEU A 95 55.22 -1.56 -51.90
C LEU A 95 54.61 -2.11 -50.61
N GLU A 96 53.34 -2.50 -50.64
CA GLU A 96 52.73 -3.25 -49.53
C GLU A 96 53.36 -4.64 -49.40
N LYS A 97 53.48 -5.15 -48.16
CA LYS A 97 54.11 -6.46 -47.88
C LYS A 97 53.55 -7.63 -48.69
N LYS A 98 52.25 -7.62 -49.04
CA LYS A 98 51.65 -8.67 -49.88
C LYS A 98 52.28 -8.77 -51.28
N ASN A 99 52.96 -7.72 -51.73
CA ASN A 99 53.65 -7.63 -53.03
C ASN A 99 55.17 -7.85 -52.91
N THR A 100 55.66 -8.33 -51.76
CA THR A 100 57.10 -8.54 -51.52
C THR A 100 57.71 -9.51 -52.54
N PRO A 101 58.90 -9.23 -53.09
CA PRO A 101 59.59 -10.18 -53.97
C PRO A 101 59.95 -11.47 -53.24
N ARG A 102 60.07 -12.57 -53.99
CA ARG A 102 60.48 -13.87 -53.40
C ARG A 102 61.97 -13.98 -53.13
N ASP A 103 62.79 -13.13 -53.75
CA ASP A 103 64.25 -13.17 -53.65
C ASP A 103 64.75 -12.48 -52.36
N PRO A 104 65.38 -13.20 -51.42
CA PRO A 104 65.93 -12.64 -50.19
C PRO A 104 66.93 -11.50 -50.40
N ALA A 105 67.71 -11.51 -51.49
CA ALA A 105 68.68 -10.46 -51.79
C ALA A 105 68.03 -9.15 -52.26
N LEU A 106 66.79 -9.21 -52.76
CA LEU A 106 65.98 -8.02 -53.02
C LEU A 106 65.26 -7.55 -51.76
N ILE A 107 64.74 -8.48 -50.95
CA ILE A 107 64.06 -8.14 -49.67
C ILE A 107 65.00 -7.38 -48.74
N SER A 108 66.26 -7.80 -48.63
CA SER A 108 67.25 -7.17 -47.74
C SER A 108 67.59 -5.71 -48.10
N LYS A 109 67.16 -5.25 -49.28
CA LYS A 109 67.33 -3.87 -49.74
C LYS A 109 66.19 -2.93 -49.32
N TYR A 110 65.12 -3.45 -48.74
CA TYR A 110 64.01 -2.65 -48.23
C TYR A 110 64.10 -2.50 -46.71
N THR A 111 63.60 -1.38 -46.20
CA THR A 111 63.22 -1.20 -44.80
C THR A 111 61.70 -1.30 -44.66
N THR A 112 61.23 -1.57 -43.44
CA THR A 112 59.80 -1.80 -43.17
C THR A 112 59.19 -0.65 -42.39
N ILE A 113 57.99 -0.24 -42.82
CA ILE A 113 57.14 0.71 -42.12
C ILE A 113 55.88 -0.05 -41.71
N THR A 114 55.69 -0.23 -40.41
CA THR A 114 54.63 -1.06 -39.84
C THR A 114 53.61 -0.19 -39.13
N PHE A 115 52.34 -0.32 -39.48
CA PHE A 115 51.21 0.23 -38.73
C PHE A 115 50.55 -0.90 -37.97
N VAL A 116 50.42 -0.76 -36.65
CA VAL A 116 49.90 -1.82 -35.79
C VAL A 116 48.85 -1.30 -34.82
N SER A 117 47.79 -2.09 -34.63
CA SER A 117 46.81 -1.92 -33.54
C SER A 117 46.87 -3.15 -32.64
N LYS A 118 47.41 -2.97 -31.43
CA LYS A 118 47.57 -4.05 -30.45
C LYS A 118 46.30 -4.24 -29.64
N LYS A 119 45.98 -5.50 -29.30
CA LYS A 119 44.93 -5.77 -28.32
C LYS A 119 45.32 -5.23 -26.93
N GLN A 120 44.33 -4.67 -26.23
CA GLN A 120 44.46 -4.14 -24.88
C GLN A 120 43.72 -5.05 -23.89
N ASN A 121 44.02 -4.90 -22.60
CA ASN A 121 43.29 -5.63 -21.56
C ASN A 121 41.86 -5.06 -21.46
N ALA A 122 40.86 -5.93 -21.61
CA ALA A 122 39.47 -5.60 -21.34
C ALA A 122 39.24 -5.39 -19.84
N PRO A 123 38.12 -4.77 -19.42
CA PRO A 123 37.71 -4.81 -18.03
C PRO A 123 37.60 -6.24 -17.50
N LEU A 124 38.01 -6.44 -16.26
CA LEU A 124 37.79 -7.69 -15.53
C LEU A 124 36.28 -7.88 -15.32
N LYS A 125 35.74 -9.02 -15.77
CA LYS A 125 34.36 -9.41 -15.46
C LYS A 125 34.27 -9.99 -14.05
N GLU A 126 33.06 -9.99 -13.48
CA GLU A 126 32.79 -10.63 -12.21
C GLU A 126 33.23 -12.11 -12.25
N HIS A 127 34.02 -12.55 -11.27
CA HIS A 127 34.66 -13.88 -11.18
C HIS A 127 35.84 -14.15 -12.14
N GLN A 128 36.39 -13.15 -12.85
CA GLN A 128 37.66 -13.30 -13.57
C GLN A 128 38.86 -12.84 -12.72
N ALA A 129 39.92 -13.65 -12.71
CA ALA A 129 41.20 -13.31 -12.08
C ALA A 129 42.18 -12.58 -13.03
N VAL A 130 41.96 -12.69 -14.34
CA VAL A 130 42.77 -12.07 -15.40
C VAL A 130 41.85 -11.49 -16.46
N ALA A 131 42.18 -10.30 -16.96
CA ALA A 131 41.43 -9.62 -18.01
C ALA A 131 41.57 -10.36 -19.36
N ASP A 132 40.46 -10.52 -20.08
CA ASP A 132 40.48 -10.90 -21.49
C ASP A 132 41.21 -9.81 -22.31
N LYS A 133 41.73 -10.16 -23.49
CA LYS A 133 42.27 -9.18 -24.44
C LYS A 133 41.25 -8.80 -25.50
N GLU A 134 41.06 -7.51 -25.72
CA GLU A 134 40.14 -6.97 -26.71
C GLU A 134 40.86 -6.05 -27.72
N ALA A 135 40.31 -5.95 -28.94
CA ALA A 135 40.90 -5.13 -29.98
C ALA A 135 40.29 -3.72 -29.93
N PRO A 136 41.06 -2.67 -29.60
CA PRO A 136 40.51 -1.31 -29.51
C PRO A 136 40.09 -0.76 -30.87
N GLY A 137 40.62 -1.31 -31.97
CA GLY A 137 40.27 -0.90 -33.32
C GLY A 137 40.80 -1.85 -34.37
N GLN A 138 40.64 -1.46 -35.64
CA GLN A 138 41.16 -2.20 -36.79
C GLN A 138 41.86 -1.24 -37.76
N VAL A 139 43.01 -1.68 -38.30
CA VAL A 139 43.74 -0.96 -39.33
C VAL A 139 43.24 -1.45 -40.69
N SER A 140 42.86 -0.54 -41.59
CA SER A 140 42.34 -0.88 -42.91
C SER A 140 43.41 -1.56 -43.77
N GLY A 141 43.06 -2.68 -44.41
CA GLY A 141 43.98 -3.46 -45.25
C GLY A 141 44.98 -4.33 -44.48
N ALA A 142 44.95 -4.30 -43.14
CA ALA A 142 45.84 -5.08 -42.29
C ALA A 142 45.48 -6.57 -42.23
N THR A 143 46.46 -7.40 -41.88
CA THR A 143 46.27 -8.80 -41.50
C THR A 143 46.14 -8.92 -39.99
N ASP A 144 45.14 -9.67 -39.52
CA ASP A 144 44.95 -9.96 -38.10
C ASP A 144 45.70 -11.25 -37.70
N ASN A 145 46.68 -11.12 -36.81
CA ASN A 145 47.53 -12.24 -36.36
C ASN A 145 47.16 -12.74 -34.96
N GLY A 146 45.88 -12.62 -34.57
CA GLY A 146 45.37 -13.03 -33.26
C GLY A 146 45.60 -12.01 -32.15
N ASP A 147 46.79 -11.42 -32.01
CA ASP A 147 47.13 -10.47 -30.93
C ASP A 147 47.17 -9.00 -31.36
N GLN A 148 47.26 -8.75 -32.67
CA GLN A 148 47.32 -7.42 -33.26
C GLN A 148 46.83 -7.41 -34.71
N SER A 149 46.36 -6.26 -35.16
CA SER A 149 46.09 -5.94 -36.55
C SER A 149 47.30 -5.21 -37.13
N GLU A 150 47.89 -5.71 -38.22
CA GLU A 150 49.18 -5.22 -38.72
C GLU A 150 49.17 -5.00 -40.24
N LEU A 151 49.59 -3.81 -40.67
CA LEU A 151 49.83 -3.45 -42.06
C LEU A 151 51.29 -3.03 -42.23
N GLN A 152 51.98 -3.59 -43.23
CA GLN A 152 53.39 -3.31 -43.48
C GLN A 152 53.60 -2.82 -44.91
N TYR A 153 54.41 -1.76 -45.02
CA TYR A 153 54.99 -1.27 -46.27
C TYR A 153 56.50 -1.56 -46.27
N LEU A 154 57.03 -1.87 -47.45
CA LEU A 154 58.45 -1.98 -47.72
C LEU A 154 58.87 -0.76 -48.54
N ALA A 155 59.92 -0.06 -48.11
CA ALA A 155 60.50 1.08 -48.81
C ALA A 155 61.98 0.83 -49.13
N TYR A 156 62.38 1.09 -50.38
CA TYR A 156 63.73 0.80 -50.84
C TYR A 156 64.74 1.70 -50.11
N LYS A 157 65.81 1.10 -49.59
CA LYS A 157 66.85 1.85 -48.89
C LYS A 157 67.76 2.56 -49.90
N LYS A 158 67.63 3.88 -49.98
CA LYS A 158 68.43 4.76 -50.84
C LYS A 158 68.80 6.04 -50.09
N ASP A 159 70.06 6.46 -50.22
CA ASP A 159 70.55 7.71 -49.62
C ASP A 159 69.80 8.92 -50.22
N ASP A 160 69.47 9.89 -49.36
CA ASP A 160 68.71 11.11 -49.70
C ASP A 160 67.33 10.88 -50.35
N ALA A 161 66.75 9.68 -50.22
CA ALA A 161 65.40 9.39 -50.69
C ALA A 161 64.35 9.71 -49.62
N ASN A 162 63.26 10.36 -50.04
CA ASN A 162 62.09 10.64 -49.21
C ASN A 162 60.84 10.09 -49.91
N TYR A 163 60.10 9.26 -49.19
CA TYR A 163 58.93 8.57 -49.69
C TYR A 163 57.68 9.15 -49.06
N THR A 164 56.56 9.13 -49.78
CA THR A 164 55.26 9.50 -49.23
C THR A 164 54.27 8.35 -49.41
N ILE A 165 53.63 7.97 -48.30
CA ILE A 165 52.55 6.97 -48.30
C ILE A 165 51.28 7.59 -47.74
N THR A 166 50.14 7.01 -48.12
CA THR A 166 48.86 7.26 -47.44
C THR A 166 48.86 6.52 -46.11
N ILE A 167 48.56 7.23 -45.03
CA ILE A 167 48.39 6.61 -43.70
C ILE A 167 47.13 5.73 -43.74
N PRO A 168 47.21 4.47 -43.27
CA PRO A 168 46.04 3.61 -43.28
C PRO A 168 44.93 4.16 -42.39
N GLN A 169 43.69 4.01 -42.84
CA GLN A 169 42.51 4.37 -42.05
C GLN A 169 42.38 3.42 -40.86
N VAL A 170 41.97 3.94 -39.72
CA VAL A 170 41.74 3.17 -38.50
C VAL A 170 40.33 3.42 -38.02
N THR A 171 39.63 2.35 -37.64
CA THR A 171 38.35 2.44 -36.94
C THR A 171 38.54 2.07 -35.48
N GLY A 172 37.86 2.79 -34.59
CA GLY A 172 37.67 2.35 -33.21
C GLY A 172 36.55 1.29 -33.16
N LYS A 173 36.73 0.25 -32.35
CA LYS A 173 35.68 -0.76 -32.16
C LYS A 173 34.66 -0.33 -31.13
N ASP A 174 33.43 -0.74 -31.39
CA ASP A 174 32.30 -0.56 -30.50
C ASP A 174 32.10 -1.80 -29.62
N TYR A 175 31.95 -1.58 -28.31
CA TYR A 175 31.73 -2.59 -27.29
C TYR A 175 30.44 -2.29 -26.52
N GLU A 176 29.34 -2.10 -27.27
CA GLU A 176 28.00 -1.78 -26.74
C GLU A 176 27.56 -2.69 -25.58
N ALA A 177 27.77 -4.00 -25.69
CA ALA A 177 27.45 -4.97 -24.63
C ALA A 177 28.20 -4.70 -23.31
N ASN A 178 29.33 -4.00 -23.37
CA ASN A 178 30.14 -3.62 -22.23
C ASN A 178 30.01 -2.12 -21.89
N GLY A 179 29.19 -1.36 -22.62
CA GLY A 179 28.90 0.05 -22.34
C GLY A 179 30.02 1.04 -22.66
N TYR A 180 30.88 0.76 -23.64
CA TYR A 180 31.91 1.70 -24.10
C TYR A 180 32.28 1.51 -25.57
N HIS A 181 33.00 2.47 -26.12
CA HIS A 181 33.67 2.34 -27.41
C HIS A 181 35.08 2.93 -27.36
N TYR A 182 35.89 2.62 -28.36
CA TYR A 182 37.20 3.23 -28.54
C TYR A 182 37.13 4.30 -29.63
N VAL A 183 37.83 5.42 -29.38
CA VAL A 183 38.04 6.48 -30.36
C VAL A 183 39.52 6.49 -30.72
N PHE A 184 39.82 6.43 -32.01
CA PHE A 184 41.19 6.55 -32.48
C PHE A 184 41.70 7.99 -32.28
N THR A 185 42.87 8.12 -31.67
CA THR A 185 43.44 9.42 -31.28
C THR A 185 44.71 9.79 -32.03
N GLY A 186 45.29 8.86 -32.79
CA GLY A 186 46.50 9.10 -33.56
C GLY A 186 47.46 7.91 -33.51
N TRP A 187 48.65 8.10 -34.08
CA TRP A 187 49.70 7.08 -34.11
C TRP A 187 50.89 7.50 -33.26
N LYS A 188 51.41 6.57 -32.47
CA LYS A 188 52.68 6.75 -31.75
C LYS A 188 53.80 6.06 -32.52
N LYS A 189 54.82 6.81 -32.95
CA LYS A 189 56.06 6.21 -33.48
C LYS A 189 56.81 5.51 -32.35
N VAL A 190 57.16 4.24 -32.55
CA VAL A 190 57.97 3.45 -31.62
C VAL A 190 59.36 3.26 -32.22
N GLN A 191 60.35 3.91 -31.61
CA GLN A 191 61.78 3.76 -31.96
C GLN A 191 62.51 2.95 -30.88
N SER A 192 63.48 2.14 -31.30
CA SER A 192 64.44 1.49 -30.40
C SER A 192 65.72 2.32 -30.30
N GLY A 193 65.92 3.05 -29.20
CA GLY A 193 67.14 3.81 -28.91
C GLY A 193 67.02 4.73 -27.69
N ALA A 194 68.14 5.05 -27.03
CA ALA A 194 68.21 5.75 -25.74
C ALA A 194 67.72 7.23 -25.73
N HIS A 195 67.34 7.77 -26.89
CA HIS A 195 66.73 9.09 -27.05
C HIS A 195 65.58 9.02 -28.07
N ALA A 196 64.51 8.29 -27.74
CA ALA A 196 63.30 8.29 -28.55
C ALA A 196 62.51 9.59 -28.31
N GLN A 197 62.31 10.40 -29.34
CA GLN A 197 61.38 11.51 -29.31
C GLN A 197 60.01 10.98 -29.73
N ASP A 198 59.00 11.10 -28.86
CA ASP A 198 57.63 10.66 -29.16
C ASP A 198 57.08 11.49 -30.33
N VAL A 199 57.15 10.95 -31.55
CA VAL A 199 56.47 11.52 -32.72
C VAL A 199 55.04 10.98 -32.72
N LEU A 200 54.07 11.86 -32.46
CA LEU A 200 52.64 11.59 -32.55
C LEU A 200 52.13 12.07 -33.91
N LEU A 201 51.56 11.17 -34.70
CA LEU A 201 50.80 11.54 -35.90
C LEU A 201 49.34 11.75 -35.48
N ASP A 202 48.76 12.90 -35.83
CA ASP A 202 47.37 13.22 -35.53
C ASP A 202 46.40 12.25 -36.23
N ALA A 203 45.26 11.97 -35.60
CA ALA A 203 44.23 11.10 -36.18
C ALA A 203 43.73 11.54 -37.57
N ASN A 204 43.80 12.85 -37.86
CA ASN A 204 43.35 13.42 -39.13
C ASN A 204 44.44 13.44 -40.21
N GLN A 205 45.68 13.10 -39.88
CA GLN A 205 46.78 13.10 -40.85
C GLN A 205 46.56 12.00 -41.90
N ARG A 206 46.66 12.36 -43.18
CA ARG A 206 46.36 11.46 -44.30
C ARG A 206 47.58 10.91 -45.02
N THR A 207 48.70 11.61 -44.94
CA THR A 207 49.95 11.22 -45.59
C THR A 207 51.11 11.25 -44.60
N LEU A 208 52.08 10.38 -44.82
CA LEU A 208 53.32 10.30 -44.06
C LEU A 208 54.49 10.38 -45.04
N SER A 209 55.38 11.34 -44.82
CA SER A 209 56.67 11.41 -45.49
C SER A 209 57.76 10.87 -44.58
N PHE A 210 58.66 10.05 -45.10
CA PHE A 210 59.70 9.38 -44.32
C PHE A 210 60.94 9.05 -45.16
N ASP A 211 62.10 8.99 -44.50
CA ASP A 211 63.31 8.38 -45.06
C ASP A 211 63.28 6.86 -44.78
N ALA A 212 63.73 6.05 -45.74
CA ALA A 212 63.73 4.60 -45.63
C ALA A 212 65.01 4.06 -44.96
N GLN A 213 65.61 4.81 -44.01
CA GLN A 213 66.92 4.48 -43.45
C GLN A 213 66.88 3.37 -42.38
N GLU A 214 65.79 3.33 -41.62
CA GLU A 214 65.53 2.38 -40.53
C GLU A 214 64.12 1.79 -40.60
N ASN A 215 63.92 0.67 -39.92
CA ASN A 215 62.58 0.09 -39.75
C ASN A 215 61.81 0.92 -38.71
N VAL A 216 60.55 1.23 -38.98
CA VAL A 216 59.71 2.06 -38.09
C VAL A 216 58.39 1.37 -37.81
N VAL A 217 57.92 1.47 -36.56
CA VAL A 217 56.59 1.01 -36.13
C VAL A 217 55.76 2.20 -35.67
N TYR A 218 54.51 2.29 -36.14
CA TYR A 218 53.50 3.22 -35.69
C TYR A 218 52.39 2.43 -34.98
N GLU A 219 52.22 2.68 -33.68
CA GLU A 219 51.21 2.03 -32.85
C GLU A 219 49.97 2.91 -32.72
N ALA A 220 48.81 2.38 -33.11
CA ALA A 220 47.54 3.08 -33.02
C ALA A 220 47.18 3.36 -31.56
N GLN A 221 46.86 4.62 -31.25
CA GLN A 221 46.45 5.07 -29.93
C GLN A 221 44.94 5.27 -29.89
N TYR A 222 44.31 4.80 -28.82
CA TYR A 222 42.86 4.88 -28.64
C TYR A 222 42.51 5.46 -27.28
N LYS A 223 41.49 6.30 -27.24
CA LYS A 223 40.80 6.71 -26.01
C LYS A 223 39.60 5.79 -25.82
N LYS A 224 39.51 5.14 -24.65
CA LYS A 224 38.31 4.42 -24.23
C LYS A 224 37.27 5.42 -23.73
N VAL A 225 36.07 5.39 -24.29
CA VAL A 225 34.98 6.31 -23.95
C VAL A 225 33.78 5.50 -23.46
N PRO A 226 33.45 5.60 -22.15
CA PRO A 226 32.22 5.01 -21.60
C PRO A 226 30.98 5.62 -22.26
N TYR A 227 29.94 4.80 -22.44
CA TYR A 227 28.65 5.26 -22.95
C TYR A 227 27.88 6.10 -21.95
N ILE A 228 28.13 5.89 -20.66
CA ILE A 228 27.54 6.66 -19.58
C ILE A 228 28.68 7.20 -18.73
N THR A 229 28.69 8.51 -18.51
CA THR A 229 29.54 9.15 -17.51
C THR A 229 28.72 10.07 -16.61
N THR A 230 29.16 10.22 -15.36
CA THR A 230 28.57 11.15 -14.38
C THR A 230 29.40 12.42 -14.22
N LYS A 231 30.56 12.51 -14.90
CA LYS A 231 31.47 13.65 -14.86
C LYS A 231 31.93 14.02 -16.26
N THR A 232 32.15 15.31 -16.47
CA THR A 232 32.78 15.85 -17.67
C THR A 232 34.24 16.18 -17.42
N ASP A 233 35.09 15.97 -18.42
CA ASP A 233 36.46 16.47 -18.42
C ASP A 233 36.40 18.00 -18.58
N ASN A 234 36.82 18.77 -17.57
CA ASN A 234 36.86 20.24 -17.58
C ASN A 234 35.53 20.96 -17.88
N GLY A 235 34.39 20.35 -17.57
CA GLY A 235 33.07 20.96 -17.75
C GLY A 235 32.46 20.82 -19.15
N SER A 236 33.18 20.21 -20.11
CA SER A 236 32.69 20.00 -21.47
C SER A 236 31.97 18.67 -21.63
N ILE A 237 30.76 18.71 -22.19
CA ILE A 237 29.99 17.51 -22.55
C ILE A 237 30.72 16.78 -23.69
N PRO A 238 30.89 15.44 -23.65
CA PRO A 238 31.45 14.70 -24.79
C PRO A 238 30.61 14.96 -26.05
N GLU A 239 31.27 15.20 -27.19
CA GLU A 239 30.61 15.64 -28.44
C GLU A 239 29.53 14.66 -28.95
N ASP A 240 29.67 13.37 -28.63
CA ASP A 240 28.76 12.30 -29.02
C ASP A 240 27.71 11.98 -27.95
N SER A 241 27.64 12.76 -26.88
CA SER A 241 26.78 12.50 -25.71
C SER A 241 25.64 13.49 -25.57
N VAL A 242 24.55 13.02 -24.99
CA VAL A 242 23.38 13.80 -24.59
C VAL A 242 23.21 13.78 -23.09
N VAL A 243 22.46 14.74 -22.55
CA VAL A 243 22.23 14.86 -21.12
C VAL A 243 20.92 14.17 -20.73
N ALA A 244 21.01 13.18 -19.84
CA ALA A 244 19.87 12.54 -19.21
C ALA A 244 19.82 12.91 -17.72
N ALA A 245 18.84 13.73 -17.34
CA ALA A 245 18.60 14.11 -15.96
C ALA A 245 17.44 13.30 -15.39
N PHE A 246 17.61 12.78 -14.18
CA PHE A 246 16.58 12.03 -13.47
C PHE A 246 16.24 12.76 -12.19
N LYS A 247 14.96 12.83 -11.81
CA LYS A 247 14.53 13.43 -10.53
C LYS A 247 13.45 12.59 -9.85
N PRO A 248 13.31 12.68 -8.51
CA PRO A 248 12.20 12.05 -7.79
C PRO A 248 10.85 12.63 -8.24
N ALA A 249 9.76 12.00 -7.81
CA ALA A 249 8.43 12.58 -8.02
C ALA A 249 8.32 13.96 -7.32
N PRO A 250 7.46 14.88 -7.80
CA PRO A 250 7.28 16.18 -7.17
C PRO A 250 7.01 16.08 -5.66
N GLY A 251 7.74 16.87 -4.86
CA GLY A 251 7.64 16.85 -3.41
C GLY A 251 8.32 15.66 -2.72
N ARG A 252 9.08 14.83 -3.48
CA ARG A 252 9.87 13.72 -2.95
C ARG A 252 11.38 13.98 -3.03
N THR A 253 12.15 13.20 -2.28
CA THR A 253 13.63 13.19 -2.27
C THR A 253 14.16 11.81 -2.67
N TRP A 254 15.43 11.76 -3.04
CA TRP A 254 16.20 10.52 -3.06
C TRP A 254 16.41 9.99 -1.63
N LYS A 255 16.87 8.74 -1.52
CA LYS A 255 17.25 8.12 -0.22
C LYS A 255 18.40 8.83 0.48
N ASP A 256 19.24 9.56 -0.26
CA ASP A 256 20.28 10.43 0.31
C ASP A 256 19.75 11.77 0.87
N GLY A 257 18.44 12.03 0.73
CA GLY A 257 17.76 13.23 1.22
C GLY A 257 17.79 14.42 0.27
N THR A 258 18.50 14.35 -0.86
CA THR A 258 18.50 15.41 -1.87
C THR A 258 17.26 15.35 -2.75
N ASN A 259 16.85 16.47 -3.34
CA ASN A 259 15.71 16.54 -4.29
C ASN A 259 16.13 17.00 -5.71
N GLY A 260 17.40 17.38 -5.88
CA GLY A 260 17.94 17.83 -7.15
C GLY A 260 18.08 16.69 -8.16
N PRO A 261 18.15 16.99 -9.47
CA PRO A 261 18.31 15.97 -10.48
C PRO A 261 19.70 15.30 -10.38
N LYS A 262 19.74 14.00 -10.68
CA LYS A 262 20.98 13.24 -10.89
C LYS A 262 21.20 13.14 -12.41
N THR A 263 22.35 13.64 -12.87
CA THR A 263 22.63 13.84 -14.30
C THR A 263 23.65 12.84 -14.83
N PHE A 264 23.38 12.32 -16.02
CA PHE A 264 24.24 11.40 -16.75
C PHE A 264 24.46 11.95 -18.17
N TYR A 265 25.66 11.75 -18.69
CA TYR A 265 26.00 12.00 -20.07
C TYR A 265 26.03 10.66 -20.79
N VAL A 266 25.12 10.50 -21.76
CA VAL A 266 24.86 9.22 -22.43
C VAL A 266 25.21 9.36 -23.90
N LYS A 267 25.95 8.41 -24.49
CA LYS A 267 26.18 8.36 -25.94
C LYS A 267 24.86 8.42 -26.71
N LYS A 268 24.79 9.32 -27.69
CA LYS A 268 23.61 9.57 -28.51
C LYS A 268 23.16 8.31 -29.24
N GLY A 269 21.85 8.07 -29.29
CA GLY A 269 21.26 6.91 -29.98
C GLY A 269 21.17 5.65 -29.13
N GLN A 270 21.69 5.66 -27.90
CA GLN A 270 21.70 4.49 -27.02
C GLN A 270 20.49 4.43 -26.07
N ASP A 271 20.09 3.24 -25.67
CA ASP A 271 18.99 2.99 -24.74
C ASP A 271 19.48 3.02 -23.28
N VAL A 272 19.16 4.10 -22.55
CA VAL A 272 19.61 4.30 -21.15
C VAL A 272 19.12 3.23 -20.17
N HIS A 273 18.08 2.48 -20.53
CA HIS A 273 17.53 1.40 -19.72
C HIS A 273 18.34 0.09 -19.85
N LYS A 274 19.17 -0.04 -20.89
CA LYS A 274 19.87 -1.29 -21.22
C LYS A 274 21.39 -1.21 -21.14
N LEU A 275 21.95 -0.03 -20.88
CA LEU A 275 23.39 0.20 -20.91
C LEU A 275 24.06 -0.02 -19.55
N PRO A 276 25.02 -0.96 -19.44
CA PRO A 276 25.80 -1.11 -18.23
C PRO A 276 26.77 0.06 -18.04
N PHE A 277 27.04 0.42 -16.79
CA PHE A 277 28.00 1.47 -16.46
C PHE A 277 28.58 1.31 -15.06
N ASP A 278 29.71 1.96 -14.84
CA ASP A 278 30.39 2.01 -13.55
C ASP A 278 30.22 3.39 -12.91
N ILE A 279 30.02 3.40 -11.59
CA ILE A 279 30.03 4.63 -10.79
C ILE A 279 30.99 4.47 -9.62
N VAL A 280 31.75 5.53 -9.33
CA VAL A 280 32.64 5.58 -8.18
C VAL A 280 31.92 6.28 -7.03
N GLU A 281 31.50 5.50 -6.03
CA GLU A 281 30.89 6.01 -4.80
C GLU A 281 31.85 5.79 -3.63
N ASN A 282 32.23 6.87 -2.93
CA ASN A 282 33.16 6.82 -1.78
C ASN A 282 34.48 6.09 -2.09
N GLY A 283 35.00 6.23 -3.31
CA GLY A 283 36.24 5.57 -3.75
C GLY A 283 36.10 4.11 -4.16
N VAL A 284 34.89 3.53 -4.07
CA VAL A 284 34.60 2.17 -4.52
C VAL A 284 33.89 2.22 -5.88
N THR A 285 34.41 1.47 -6.85
CA THR A 285 33.76 1.31 -8.16
C THR A 285 32.66 0.27 -8.03
N LYS A 286 31.42 0.65 -8.34
CA LYS A 286 30.25 -0.23 -8.40
C LYS A 286 29.77 -0.34 -9.84
N HIS A 287 29.52 -1.57 -10.27
CA HIS A 287 28.99 -1.87 -11.58
C HIS A 287 27.46 -1.98 -11.54
N TYR A 288 26.77 -1.31 -12.45
CA TYR A 288 25.32 -1.36 -12.61
C TYR A 288 24.97 -1.80 -14.03
N LYS A 289 23.93 -2.63 -14.18
CA LYS A 289 23.47 -3.10 -15.50
C LYS A 289 22.75 -2.01 -16.29
N SER A 290 22.19 -1.01 -15.61
CA SER A 290 21.59 0.17 -16.21
C SER A 290 21.41 1.31 -15.22
N ILE A 291 21.17 2.52 -15.73
CA ILE A 291 20.81 3.70 -14.91
C ILE A 291 19.55 3.42 -14.08
N ILE A 292 18.62 2.62 -14.62
CA ILE A 292 17.37 2.29 -13.94
C ILE A 292 17.62 1.32 -12.78
N ASP A 293 18.53 0.37 -12.94
CA ASP A 293 18.97 -0.51 -11.85
C ASP A 293 19.66 0.30 -10.74
N TYR A 294 20.48 1.29 -11.10
CA TYR A 294 21.04 2.24 -10.12
C TYR A 294 19.94 2.93 -9.29
N PHE A 295 18.87 3.39 -9.94
CA PHE A 295 17.80 4.12 -9.23
C PHE A 295 16.84 3.28 -8.40
N LYS A 296 16.74 1.96 -8.63
CA LYS A 296 15.98 1.05 -7.75
C LYS A 296 16.45 1.16 -6.30
N ASP A 297 17.75 1.33 -6.11
CA ASP A 297 18.34 1.47 -4.77
C ASP A 297 18.24 2.89 -4.21
N GLN A 298 17.90 3.89 -5.02
CA GLN A 298 17.96 5.31 -4.65
C GLN A 298 16.60 5.94 -4.33
N LEU A 299 15.49 5.27 -4.67
CA LEU A 299 14.12 5.77 -4.49
C LEU A 299 13.29 4.82 -3.61
N PHE A 300 12.26 5.37 -2.97
CA PHE A 300 11.20 4.59 -2.34
C PHE A 300 10.01 4.44 -3.29
N ASP A 301 9.41 3.25 -3.32
CA ASP A 301 8.14 2.97 -4.02
C ASP A 301 8.10 3.42 -5.49
N ASN A 302 9.23 3.30 -6.20
CA ASN A 302 9.31 3.64 -7.62
C ASN A 302 8.49 2.64 -8.45
N THR A 303 7.54 3.14 -9.26
CA THR A 303 6.67 2.35 -10.13
C THR A 303 6.93 2.57 -11.61
N GLY A 304 7.83 3.49 -11.96
CA GLY A 304 8.18 3.80 -13.35
C GLY A 304 8.67 5.23 -13.53
N TRP A 305 8.64 5.71 -14.76
CA TRP A 305 9.15 7.04 -15.11
C TRP A 305 8.23 7.74 -16.12
N SER A 306 8.22 9.06 -16.08
CA SER A 306 7.72 9.93 -17.15
C SER A 306 8.89 10.70 -17.77
N LYS A 307 8.69 11.22 -18.98
CA LYS A 307 9.65 12.11 -19.67
C LYS A 307 9.03 13.49 -19.77
N SER A 308 9.71 14.51 -19.27
CA SER A 308 9.19 15.89 -19.30
C SER A 308 9.10 16.41 -20.74
N SER A 309 8.11 17.27 -20.99
CA SER A 309 8.05 18.05 -22.22
C SER A 309 9.17 19.10 -22.26
N MET A 310 9.72 19.35 -23.43
CA MET A 310 10.69 20.43 -23.69
C MET A 310 10.26 21.23 -24.91
N GLU A 311 10.99 22.28 -25.24
CA GLU A 311 10.82 22.98 -26.51
C GLU A 311 10.89 21.96 -27.66
N ASP A 312 9.82 21.91 -28.46
CA ASP A 312 9.62 20.98 -29.58
C ASP A 312 9.59 19.46 -29.24
N VAL A 313 9.49 19.09 -27.96
CA VAL A 313 9.39 17.69 -27.51
C VAL A 313 8.18 17.51 -26.61
N GLN A 314 7.20 16.73 -27.05
CA GLN A 314 6.05 16.37 -26.20
C GLN A 314 6.49 15.49 -25.03
N GLY A 315 5.90 15.75 -23.86
CA GLY A 315 6.12 14.92 -22.68
C GLY A 315 5.50 13.55 -22.85
N ILE A 316 6.08 12.56 -22.17
CA ILE A 316 5.61 11.18 -22.17
C ILE A 316 5.18 10.86 -20.76
N GLU A 317 3.88 10.60 -20.57
CA GLU A 317 3.37 10.31 -19.23
C GLU A 317 3.94 9.02 -18.67
N SER A 318 4.18 8.00 -19.49
CA SER A 318 4.76 6.72 -19.06
C SER A 318 5.78 6.23 -20.08
N VAL A 319 7.04 6.18 -19.68
CA VAL A 319 8.15 5.79 -20.56
C VAL A 319 8.08 4.28 -20.85
N GLY A 320 7.89 3.92 -22.11
CA GLY A 320 7.91 2.54 -22.62
C GLY A 320 9.28 2.13 -23.18
N GLU A 321 9.38 0.94 -23.78
CA GLU A 321 10.65 0.35 -24.23
C GLU A 321 11.36 1.18 -25.31
N GLY A 322 10.64 1.94 -26.13
CA GLY A 322 11.22 2.82 -27.17
C GLY A 322 11.56 4.24 -26.71
N ASP A 323 11.11 4.65 -25.53
CA ASP A 323 11.18 6.05 -25.06
C ASP A 323 12.48 6.36 -24.30
N TRP A 324 13.27 5.32 -24.03
CA TRP A 324 14.55 5.34 -23.36
C TRP A 324 15.73 5.70 -24.27
N ILE A 325 15.50 5.86 -25.58
CA ILE A 325 16.58 6.18 -26.52
C ILE A 325 17.03 7.63 -26.33
N ALA A 326 18.33 7.77 -26.08
CA ALA A 326 19.01 9.02 -25.80
C ALA A 326 19.29 9.83 -27.08
N ASN A 327 18.26 10.42 -27.69
CA ASN A 327 18.37 11.09 -28.99
C ASN A 327 18.39 12.64 -28.93
N ASN A 328 17.76 13.23 -27.92
CA ASN A 328 17.65 14.69 -27.78
C ASN A 328 18.81 15.21 -26.93
N ALA A 329 19.29 16.43 -27.21
CA ALA A 329 20.42 17.03 -26.50
C ALA A 329 20.25 17.06 -24.96
N PHE A 330 19.01 17.27 -24.50
CA PHE A 330 18.61 17.18 -23.10
C PHE A 330 17.32 16.38 -22.96
N GLN A 331 17.24 15.55 -21.92
CA GLN A 331 16.10 14.71 -21.59
C GLN A 331 15.96 14.65 -20.08
N GLU A 332 14.74 14.85 -19.58
CA GLU A 332 14.45 14.83 -18.15
C GLU A 332 13.44 13.72 -17.87
N TYR A 333 13.79 12.85 -16.93
CA TYR A 333 12.99 11.75 -16.45
C TYR A 333 12.52 12.03 -15.02
N VAL A 334 11.23 11.88 -14.78
CA VAL A 334 10.62 12.07 -13.46
C VAL A 334 10.12 10.74 -12.95
N ALA A 335 10.56 10.35 -11.75
CA ALA A 335 10.12 9.11 -11.15
C ALA A 335 8.62 9.15 -10.87
N LYS A 336 7.94 8.03 -11.12
CA LYS A 336 6.60 7.77 -10.59
C LYS A 336 6.76 7.02 -9.29
N GLN A 337 6.19 7.54 -8.22
CA GLN A 337 6.21 6.90 -6.91
C GLN A 337 4.78 6.67 -6.44
N THR A 338 4.56 5.59 -5.69
CA THR A 338 3.24 5.34 -5.10
C THR A 338 2.84 6.52 -4.22
N ASP A 339 1.55 6.89 -4.31
CA ASP A 339 0.99 7.91 -3.44
C ASP A 339 1.15 7.53 -1.96
N TYR A 340 1.28 8.56 -1.12
CA TYR A 340 1.31 8.37 0.32
C TYR A 340 0.05 7.65 0.80
N THR A 341 0.23 6.56 1.56
CA THR A 341 -0.88 5.85 2.19
C THR A 341 -1.66 6.82 3.08
N LEU A 342 -2.95 6.96 2.79
CA LEU A 342 -3.85 7.81 3.56
C LEU A 342 -4.32 7.08 4.83
N PRO A 343 -4.46 7.77 5.97
CA PRO A 343 -5.07 7.18 7.15
C PRO A 343 -6.56 6.93 6.91
N VAL A 344 -7.04 5.78 7.37
CA VAL A 344 -8.43 5.34 7.20
C VAL A 344 -9.12 5.32 8.54
N LEU A 345 -10.28 5.97 8.62
CA LEU A 345 -11.10 5.99 9.82
C LEU A 345 -11.56 4.58 10.19
N GLY A 346 -11.49 4.23 11.48
CA GLY A 346 -11.99 2.99 12.04
C GLY A 346 -13.48 3.02 12.37
N LYS A 347 -13.95 1.95 13.02
CA LYS A 347 -15.31 1.89 13.55
C LYS A 347 -15.48 2.84 14.74
N ALA A 348 -16.72 3.27 14.97
CA ALA A 348 -17.08 4.02 16.16
C ALA A 348 -16.65 3.25 17.41
N GLN A 349 -16.06 3.98 18.37
CA GLN A 349 -15.69 3.42 19.66
C GLN A 349 -16.86 3.58 20.63
N THR A 350 -17.04 2.64 21.54
CA THR A 350 -18.11 2.69 22.54
C THR A 350 -17.52 2.57 23.94
N ILE A 351 -17.89 3.49 24.83
CA ILE A 351 -17.51 3.48 26.24
C ILE A 351 -18.72 3.72 27.14
N ILE A 352 -18.52 3.59 28.44
CA ILE A 352 -19.53 3.91 29.45
C ILE A 352 -19.22 5.31 30.01
N GLN A 353 -20.25 6.06 30.36
CA GLN A 353 -20.15 7.38 30.96
C GLN A 353 -19.18 7.40 32.15
N GLY A 354 -18.30 8.40 32.20
CA GLY A 354 -17.32 8.58 33.25
C GLY A 354 -16.18 7.55 33.26
N THR A 355 -16.03 6.76 32.19
CA THR A 355 -14.88 5.88 31.97
C THR A 355 -13.82 6.51 31.06
N THR A 356 -12.65 5.88 31.01
CA THR A 356 -11.51 6.35 30.22
C THR A 356 -11.83 6.39 28.74
N ILE A 357 -11.51 7.51 28.10
CA ILE A 357 -11.59 7.68 26.65
C ILE A 357 -10.49 6.83 26.01
N PRO A 358 -10.77 6.09 24.91
CA PRO A 358 -9.75 5.30 24.23
C PRO A 358 -8.57 6.16 23.76
N ASP A 359 -7.45 5.56 23.39
CA ASP A 359 -6.36 6.33 22.78
C ASP A 359 -6.75 6.80 21.37
N ALA A 360 -6.30 7.99 20.95
CA ALA A 360 -6.62 8.55 19.63
C ALA A 360 -6.28 7.62 18.46
N GLN A 361 -5.22 6.82 18.60
CA GLN A 361 -4.80 5.85 17.59
C GLN A 361 -5.79 4.71 17.34
N THR A 362 -6.67 4.36 18.30
CA THR A 362 -7.64 3.27 18.12
C THR A 362 -8.74 3.61 17.10
N PHE A 363 -8.90 4.89 16.79
CA PHE A 363 -9.84 5.40 15.79
C PHE A 363 -9.31 5.30 14.35
N VAL A 364 -8.06 4.88 14.13
CA VAL A 364 -7.46 4.73 12.80
C VAL A 364 -7.24 3.25 12.50
N SER A 365 -7.97 2.71 11.52
CA SER A 365 -8.00 1.26 11.26
C SER A 365 -6.72 0.72 10.63
N ASN A 366 -6.04 1.51 9.80
CA ASN A 366 -4.86 1.08 9.05
C ASN A 366 -3.53 1.56 9.68
N ILE A 367 -3.52 1.99 10.95
CA ILE A 367 -2.32 2.56 11.58
C ILE A 367 -1.13 1.61 11.59
N ALA A 368 -1.37 0.30 11.79
CA ALA A 368 -0.33 -0.72 11.75
C ALA A 368 0.29 -0.86 10.35
N ALA A 369 -0.55 -0.87 9.31
CA ALA A 369 -0.07 -0.93 7.93
C ALA A 369 0.76 0.30 7.56
N MET A 370 0.33 1.50 7.99
CA MET A 370 1.09 2.74 7.78
C MET A 370 2.45 2.71 8.48
N ARG A 371 2.52 2.24 9.74
CA ARG A 371 3.78 2.13 10.49
C ARG A 371 4.77 1.12 9.86
N ASN A 372 4.26 0.12 9.15
CA ASN A 372 5.07 -0.91 8.49
C ASN A 372 5.46 -0.54 7.04
N ALA A 373 4.97 0.57 6.49
CA ALA A 373 5.31 0.99 5.14
C ALA A 373 6.79 1.41 5.04
N ALA A 374 7.49 0.97 3.99
CA ALA A 374 8.94 1.15 3.86
C ALA A 374 9.36 2.63 3.86
N ASN A 375 8.53 3.51 3.28
CA ASN A 375 8.75 4.95 3.18
C ASN A 375 8.30 5.76 4.42
N VAL A 376 7.67 5.13 5.41
CA VAL A 376 7.22 5.79 6.64
C VAL A 376 8.28 5.64 7.73
N GLU A 377 8.57 6.74 8.42
CA GLU A 377 9.45 6.76 9.60
C GLU A 377 8.63 6.75 10.89
N LYS A 378 7.55 7.54 10.94
CA LYS A 378 6.76 7.72 12.16
C LYS A 378 5.30 8.06 11.84
N VAL A 379 4.38 7.54 12.66
CA VAL A 379 2.95 7.88 12.63
C VAL A 379 2.50 8.27 14.03
N GLU A 380 2.01 9.50 14.18
CA GLU A 380 1.46 10.04 15.42
C GLU A 380 -0.01 10.38 15.23
N VAL A 381 -0.84 9.96 16.19
CA VAL A 381 -2.28 10.26 16.20
C VAL A 381 -2.60 10.92 17.52
N SER A 382 -3.28 12.07 17.46
CA SER A 382 -3.67 12.86 18.62
C SER A 382 -5.07 13.41 18.44
N TYR A 383 -5.72 13.74 19.55
CA TYR A 383 -6.93 14.54 19.54
C TYR A 383 -6.58 16.00 19.28
N THR A 384 -7.32 16.67 18.40
CA THR A 384 -7.25 18.14 18.34
C THR A 384 -8.02 18.77 19.48
N GLU A 385 -9.07 18.08 19.93
CA GLU A 385 -9.86 18.42 21.11
C GLU A 385 -10.20 17.11 21.83
N THR A 386 -9.86 17.02 23.11
CA THR A 386 -10.11 15.81 23.90
C THR A 386 -11.61 15.58 24.01
N PRO A 387 -12.13 14.39 23.63
CA PRO A 387 -13.54 14.08 23.80
C PRO A 387 -13.95 14.19 25.27
N THR A 388 -15.23 14.32 25.54
CA THR A 388 -15.76 14.11 26.89
C THR A 388 -16.42 12.75 27.00
N SER A 389 -16.39 12.17 28.21
CA SER A 389 -17.18 10.98 28.57
C SER A 389 -18.18 11.28 29.69
N THR A 390 -18.40 12.55 30.03
CA THR A 390 -19.19 12.95 31.21
C THR A 390 -20.69 12.77 31.03
N GLU A 391 -21.19 12.80 29.81
CA GLU A 391 -22.62 12.66 29.50
C GLU A 391 -22.83 11.53 28.49
N ALA A 392 -23.99 10.88 28.59
CA ALA A 392 -24.40 9.85 27.66
C ALA A 392 -24.84 10.50 26.34
N ALA A 393 -24.01 10.40 25.31
CA ALA A 393 -24.30 10.94 23.98
C ALA A 393 -23.38 10.31 22.92
N ASN A 394 -23.63 10.66 21.66
CA ASN A 394 -22.73 10.36 20.56
C ASN A 394 -21.90 11.61 20.25
N TYR A 395 -20.58 11.48 20.31
CA TYR A 395 -19.64 12.56 20.08
C TYR A 395 -18.89 12.37 18.77
N THR A 396 -18.61 13.48 18.11
CA THR A 396 -17.59 13.53 17.06
C THR A 396 -16.22 13.72 17.71
N VAL A 397 -15.20 13.06 17.16
CA VAL A 397 -13.85 13.03 17.72
C VAL A 397 -12.88 13.55 16.66
N PRO A 398 -12.48 14.83 16.73
CA PRO A 398 -11.57 15.39 15.75
C PRO A 398 -10.12 14.91 16.04
N LEU A 399 -9.52 14.30 15.02
CA LEU A 399 -8.23 13.62 15.07
C LEU A 399 -7.24 14.33 14.16
N LYS A 400 -6.02 14.50 14.66
CA LYS A 400 -4.85 14.91 13.89
C LYS A 400 -3.90 13.73 13.74
N VAL A 401 -3.77 13.24 12.51
CA VAL A 401 -2.81 12.21 12.13
C VAL A 401 -1.62 12.86 11.44
N THR A 402 -0.43 12.75 12.03
CA THR A 402 0.82 13.26 11.47
C THR A 402 1.68 12.09 11.04
N VAL A 403 2.04 12.05 9.75
CA VAL A 403 2.90 11.01 9.18
C VAL A 403 4.21 11.65 8.75
N THR A 404 5.33 11.08 9.20
CA THR A 404 6.68 11.47 8.78
C THR A 404 7.17 10.49 7.73
N TYR A 405 7.44 10.99 6.52
CA TYR A 405 7.91 10.18 5.40
C TYR A 405 9.40 10.38 5.17
N LYS A 406 10.13 9.29 4.92
CA LYS A 406 11.58 9.31 4.73
C LYS A 406 12.00 10.14 3.51
N ASP A 407 11.15 10.14 2.50
CA ASP A 407 11.38 10.71 1.17
C ASP A 407 10.60 12.00 0.91
N SER A 408 10.06 12.67 1.93
CA SER A 408 9.39 13.96 1.74
C SER A 408 10.41 15.08 1.55
N ALA A 409 10.19 15.93 0.54
CA ALA A 409 11.00 17.14 0.30
C ALA A 409 10.62 18.32 1.22
N SER A 410 9.57 18.18 2.04
CA SER A 410 9.23 19.18 3.06
C SER A 410 10.31 19.23 4.13
N GLN A 411 10.62 20.42 4.64
CA GLN A 411 11.60 20.58 5.73
C GLN A 411 11.23 19.78 6.98
N SER A 412 9.93 19.67 7.30
CA SER A 412 9.44 18.86 8.42
C SER A 412 9.33 17.37 8.09
N LYS A 413 9.37 17.00 6.81
CA LYS A 413 9.03 15.67 6.26
C LYS A 413 7.63 15.14 6.64
N GLN A 414 6.80 16.01 7.21
CA GLN A 414 5.52 15.63 7.79
C GLN A 414 4.37 15.99 6.86
N LYS A 415 3.38 15.10 6.81
CA LYS A 415 2.06 15.37 6.26
C LYS A 415 1.01 15.19 7.34
N VAL A 416 0.09 16.15 7.42
CA VAL A 416 -0.97 16.17 8.42
C VAL A 416 -2.30 15.85 7.74
N TYR A 417 -3.06 14.95 8.36
CA TYR A 417 -4.41 14.58 7.95
C TYR A 417 -5.37 14.83 9.12
N ASN A 418 -6.48 15.50 8.83
CA ASN A 418 -7.54 15.73 9.79
C ASN A 418 -8.68 14.75 9.51
N LEU A 419 -9.07 13.97 10.52
CA LEU A 419 -10.15 13.00 10.45
C LEU A 419 -11.17 13.30 11.55
N VAL A 420 -12.40 12.82 11.38
CA VAL A 420 -13.45 12.92 12.41
C VAL A 420 -13.98 11.52 12.70
N GLY A 421 -13.64 11.01 13.88
CA GLY A 421 -14.16 9.75 14.41
C GLY A 421 -15.46 9.92 15.20
N TYR A 422 -15.98 8.80 15.70
CA TYR A 422 -17.22 8.76 16.47
C TYR A 422 -17.02 7.98 17.77
N LEU A 423 -17.43 8.57 18.88
CA LEU A 423 -17.43 7.98 20.21
C LEU A 423 -18.87 7.91 20.75
N ASN A 424 -19.35 6.70 20.99
CA ASN A 424 -20.64 6.46 21.61
C ASN A 424 -20.43 6.30 23.12
N VAL A 425 -21.01 7.19 23.92
CA VAL A 425 -20.96 7.13 25.38
C VAL A 425 -22.30 6.62 25.89
N LEU A 426 -22.30 5.40 26.41
CA LEU A 426 -23.45 4.78 27.03
C LEU A 426 -23.67 5.39 28.42
N GLY A 427 -24.93 5.61 28.80
CA GLY A 427 -25.26 6.07 30.15
C GLY A 427 -24.82 5.09 31.23
N ASP A 428 -24.49 5.63 32.40
CA ASP A 428 -24.19 4.83 33.59
C ASP A 428 -25.44 4.14 34.18
N VAL A 429 -26.64 4.62 33.81
CA VAL A 429 -27.92 3.99 34.06
C VAL A 429 -28.71 3.88 32.76
N LEU A 430 -29.19 2.69 32.43
CA LEU A 430 -29.90 2.38 31.19
C LEU A 430 -31.10 1.47 31.49
N GLU A 431 -32.20 1.62 30.75
CA GLU A 431 -33.19 0.54 30.70
C GLU A 431 -32.59 -0.69 30.01
N LYS A 432 -32.93 -1.91 30.46
CA LYS A 432 -32.40 -3.16 29.90
C LYS A 432 -32.65 -3.32 28.39
N LYS A 433 -33.72 -2.73 27.86
CA LYS A 433 -33.98 -2.70 26.41
C LYS A 433 -32.94 -1.91 25.60
N ASN A 434 -32.22 -0.99 26.25
CA ASN A 434 -31.16 -0.17 25.68
C ASN A 434 -29.76 -0.72 26.01
N ALA A 435 -29.67 -1.98 26.46
CA ALA A 435 -28.39 -2.62 26.78
C ALA A 435 -27.44 -2.61 25.57
N PRO A 436 -26.12 -2.44 25.79
CA PRO A 436 -25.16 -2.66 24.72
C PRO A 436 -25.24 -4.12 24.23
N SER A 437 -25.03 -4.30 22.92
CA SER A 437 -24.96 -5.62 22.31
C SER A 437 -23.62 -6.33 22.59
N ASP A 438 -22.58 -5.57 22.96
CA ASP A 438 -21.25 -6.10 23.31
C ASP A 438 -21.27 -6.71 24.73
N PRO A 439 -21.08 -8.04 24.88
CA PRO A 439 -21.05 -8.70 26.18
C PRO A 439 -19.97 -8.16 27.13
N ALA A 440 -18.85 -7.66 26.61
CA ALA A 440 -17.77 -7.09 27.41
C ALA A 440 -18.16 -5.73 28.03
N LEU A 441 -19.10 -5.00 27.41
CA LEU A 441 -19.71 -3.80 27.99
C LEU A 441 -20.85 -4.17 28.93
N THR A 442 -21.74 -5.08 28.51
CA THR A 442 -22.90 -5.50 29.31
C THR A 442 -22.50 -6.11 30.65
N SER A 443 -21.42 -6.90 30.68
CA SER A 443 -20.87 -7.50 31.92
C SER A 443 -20.31 -6.48 32.93
N LYS A 444 -20.14 -5.21 32.54
CA LYS A 444 -19.76 -4.13 33.45
C LYS A 444 -20.94 -3.50 34.19
N TYR A 445 -22.17 -3.87 33.84
CA TYR A 445 -23.38 -3.41 34.51
C TYR A 445 -23.88 -4.45 35.51
N THR A 446 -24.49 -3.98 36.60
CA THR A 446 -25.39 -4.76 37.46
C THR A 446 -26.84 -4.43 37.14
N THR A 447 -27.74 -5.36 37.44
CA THR A 447 -29.18 -5.19 37.17
C THR A 447 -29.95 -4.82 38.43
N ILE A 448 -30.84 -3.83 38.32
CA ILE A 448 -31.96 -3.66 39.25
C ILE A 448 -33.23 -4.05 38.52
N THR A 449 -33.95 -5.00 39.08
CA THR A 449 -35.16 -5.56 38.48
C THR A 449 -36.34 -5.36 39.41
N PHE A 450 -37.44 -4.84 38.86
CA PHE A 450 -38.73 -4.74 39.51
C PHE A 450 -39.65 -5.79 38.91
N ILE A 451 -40.20 -6.67 39.75
CA ILE A 451 -41.09 -7.76 39.36
C ILE A 451 -42.46 -7.67 40.03
N SER A 452 -43.52 -8.02 39.32
CA SER A 452 -44.85 -8.24 39.89
C SER A 452 -45.32 -9.63 39.50
N LYS A 453 -45.43 -10.53 40.48
CA LYS A 453 -45.84 -11.92 40.29
C LYS A 453 -47.36 -12.05 40.28
N LYS A 454 -47.85 -13.02 39.52
CA LYS A 454 -49.25 -13.43 39.59
C LYS A 454 -49.51 -14.13 40.93
N ALA A 455 -50.61 -13.76 41.58
CA ALA A 455 -51.04 -14.36 42.84
C ALA A 455 -51.86 -15.63 42.57
N PRO A 456 -51.71 -16.70 43.38
CA PRO A 456 -52.57 -17.85 43.29
C PRO A 456 -54.00 -17.51 43.73
N VAL A 457 -54.98 -18.01 42.97
CA VAL A 457 -56.39 -17.89 43.32
C VAL A 457 -56.72 -18.99 44.33
N VAL A 458 -57.18 -18.59 45.51
CA VAL A 458 -57.61 -19.52 46.58
C VAL A 458 -59.13 -19.66 46.63
N ASP A 459 -59.61 -20.84 47.02
CA ASP A 459 -61.02 -21.13 47.27
C ASP A 459 -61.51 -20.53 48.61
N ALA A 460 -62.79 -20.69 48.91
CA ALA A 460 -63.39 -20.18 50.15
C ALA A 460 -62.82 -20.82 51.44
N SER A 461 -62.08 -21.92 51.33
CA SER A 461 -61.41 -22.62 52.43
C SER A 461 -59.92 -22.27 52.53
N GLY A 462 -59.40 -21.45 51.61
CA GLY A 462 -58.00 -21.04 51.54
C GLY A 462 -57.09 -21.99 50.74
N HIS A 463 -57.63 -22.96 49.99
CA HIS A 463 -56.83 -23.85 49.14
C HIS A 463 -56.62 -23.24 47.75
N GLU A 464 -55.42 -23.40 47.18
CA GLU A 464 -55.13 -22.94 45.83
C GLU A 464 -55.95 -23.71 44.78
N THR A 465 -56.53 -22.99 43.84
CA THR A 465 -57.39 -23.53 42.78
C THR A 465 -56.61 -23.93 41.51
N GLY A 466 -55.29 -23.71 41.49
CA GLY A 466 -54.43 -23.87 40.32
C GLY A 466 -54.55 -22.74 39.29
N GLN A 467 -55.46 -21.78 39.51
CA GLN A 467 -55.53 -20.54 38.73
C GLN A 467 -54.65 -19.47 39.36
N THR A 468 -54.17 -18.52 38.54
CA THR A 468 -53.45 -17.34 39.01
C THR A 468 -54.11 -16.08 38.47
N GLU A 469 -53.93 -14.97 39.17
CA GLU A 469 -54.46 -13.67 38.83
C GLU A 469 -53.38 -12.60 38.98
N GLU A 470 -53.52 -11.47 38.29
CA GLU A 470 -52.55 -10.37 38.30
C GLU A 470 -52.93 -9.37 39.41
N PRO A 471 -52.11 -9.21 40.46
CA PRO A 471 -52.42 -8.24 41.51
C PRO A 471 -52.30 -6.79 41.04
N GLY A 472 -51.45 -6.53 40.06
CA GLY A 472 -51.20 -5.19 39.57
C GLY A 472 -50.33 -5.15 38.33
N GLN A 473 -50.29 -3.97 37.70
CA GLN A 473 -49.53 -3.71 36.48
C GLN A 473 -48.38 -2.74 36.76
N VAL A 474 -47.17 -3.14 36.37
CA VAL A 474 -45.95 -2.32 36.47
C VAL A 474 -45.76 -1.56 35.16
N SER A 475 -45.73 -0.23 35.23
CA SER A 475 -45.60 0.61 34.05
C SER A 475 -44.25 0.37 33.34
N GLY A 476 -44.31 0.08 32.04
CA GLY A 476 -43.13 -0.17 31.20
C GLY A 476 -42.53 -1.57 31.34
N ALA A 477 -43.09 -2.43 32.20
CA ALA A 477 -42.65 -3.80 32.34
C ALA A 477 -43.09 -4.67 31.14
N THR A 478 -42.35 -5.75 30.92
CA THR A 478 -42.68 -6.81 29.96
C THR A 478 -43.01 -8.09 30.70
N GLU A 479 -43.96 -8.88 30.19
CA GLU A 479 -44.26 -10.20 30.75
C GLU A 479 -43.07 -11.16 30.63
N SER A 480 -42.89 -11.99 31.65
CA SER A 480 -41.92 -13.08 31.65
C SER A 480 -42.31 -14.13 30.62
N ALA A 481 -41.32 -14.87 30.12
CA ALA A 481 -41.52 -15.89 29.08
C ALA A 481 -42.49 -17.01 29.49
N ASP A 482 -42.57 -17.31 30.79
CA ASP A 482 -43.49 -18.27 31.40
C ASP A 482 -44.84 -17.66 31.82
N ASN A 483 -45.05 -16.36 31.57
CA ASN A 483 -46.29 -15.63 31.86
C ASN A 483 -46.71 -15.68 33.34
N THR A 484 -45.74 -15.75 34.25
CA THR A 484 -45.94 -15.81 35.71
C THR A 484 -45.70 -14.47 36.40
N GLN A 485 -45.01 -13.53 35.75
CA GLN A 485 -44.68 -12.22 36.32
C GLN A 485 -44.40 -11.17 35.24
N SER A 486 -44.60 -9.90 35.54
CA SER A 486 -44.06 -8.78 34.75
C SER A 486 -42.71 -8.32 35.30
N GLU A 487 -41.78 -7.96 34.41
CA GLU A 487 -40.40 -7.54 34.72
C GLU A 487 -40.07 -6.18 34.08
N LEU A 488 -39.57 -5.23 34.87
CA LEU A 488 -38.85 -4.05 34.38
C LEU A 488 -37.45 -4.03 34.97
N ALA A 489 -36.43 -3.86 34.13
CA ALA A 489 -35.04 -3.90 34.58
C ALA A 489 -34.23 -2.70 34.09
N TYR A 490 -33.36 -2.22 34.97
CA TYR A 490 -32.36 -1.19 34.72
C TYR A 490 -30.96 -1.80 34.84
N LEU A 491 -30.08 -1.44 33.91
CA LEU A 491 -28.65 -1.70 33.95
C LEU A 491 -27.96 -0.50 34.59
N THR A 492 -27.05 -0.78 35.51
CA THR A 492 -26.38 0.24 36.33
C THR A 492 -24.89 -0.06 36.36
N PHE A 493 -24.06 0.92 35.98
CA PHE A 493 -22.64 0.68 35.80
C PHE A 493 -21.97 0.39 37.15
N LYS A 494 -21.23 -0.72 37.22
CA LYS A 494 -20.55 -1.14 38.44
C LYS A 494 -19.32 -0.27 38.68
N LYS A 495 -19.48 0.77 39.50
CA LYS A 495 -18.42 1.71 39.86
C LYS A 495 -18.29 1.83 41.38
N ASP A 496 -17.08 1.63 41.88
CA ASP A 496 -16.80 1.73 43.32
C ASP A 496 -17.05 3.14 43.84
N GLY A 497 -17.74 3.25 44.98
CA GLY A 497 -18.13 4.52 45.58
C GLY A 497 -19.22 5.30 44.83
N ALA A 498 -19.74 4.79 43.72
CA ALA A 498 -20.83 5.44 42.99
C ALA A 498 -22.19 5.23 43.68
N SER A 499 -23.02 6.26 43.61
CA SER A 499 -24.42 6.21 44.05
C SER A 499 -25.31 6.72 42.93
N TYR A 500 -26.29 5.90 42.56
CA TYR A 500 -27.22 6.15 41.48
C TYR A 500 -28.61 6.42 42.06
N THR A 501 -29.43 7.15 41.30
CA THR A 501 -30.84 7.34 41.59
C THR A 501 -31.63 6.93 40.37
N ILE A 502 -32.58 6.03 40.54
CA ILE A 502 -33.54 5.63 39.50
C ILE A 502 -34.93 6.04 39.92
N ASP A 503 -35.79 6.29 38.93
CA ASP A 503 -37.21 6.40 39.19
C ASP A 503 -37.80 5.02 39.49
N VAL A 504 -38.54 4.94 40.57
CA VAL A 504 -39.26 3.73 40.97
C VAL A 504 -40.46 3.57 40.02
N PRO A 505 -40.64 2.40 39.39
CA PRO A 505 -41.74 2.22 38.44
C PRO A 505 -43.10 2.43 39.11
N LYS A 506 -43.99 3.07 38.37
CA LYS A 506 -45.38 3.24 38.80
C LYS A 506 -46.10 1.89 38.71
N VAL A 507 -46.85 1.57 39.75
CA VAL A 507 -47.66 0.35 39.83
C VAL A 507 -49.10 0.73 40.14
N SER A 508 -50.05 0.08 39.45
CA SER A 508 -51.47 0.13 39.79
C SER A 508 -51.94 -1.23 40.25
N GLY A 509 -52.67 -1.30 41.36
CA GLY A 509 -53.40 -2.51 41.73
C GLY A 509 -54.60 -2.72 40.79
N LEU A 510 -54.87 -3.99 40.45
CA LEU A 510 -55.99 -4.35 39.57
C LEU A 510 -57.30 -4.53 40.36
N ASP A 511 -58.39 -4.18 39.69
CA ASP A 511 -59.74 -4.30 40.24
C ASP A 511 -60.45 -5.53 39.64
N TYR A 512 -60.88 -6.45 40.52
CA TYR A 512 -61.58 -7.68 40.16
C TYR A 512 -63.07 -7.52 40.50
N THR A 513 -63.71 -6.56 39.84
CA THR A 513 -65.10 -6.17 40.11
C THR A 513 -66.06 -7.36 40.07
N ALA A 514 -65.94 -8.26 39.08
CA ALA A 514 -66.80 -9.44 38.98
C ALA A 514 -66.69 -10.37 40.20
N ASN A 515 -65.55 -10.35 40.91
CA ASN A 515 -65.26 -11.19 42.05
C ASN A 515 -65.42 -10.47 43.40
N GLY A 516 -65.67 -9.15 43.39
CA GLY A 516 -65.95 -8.36 44.59
C GLY A 516 -64.71 -8.05 45.44
N TYR A 517 -63.53 -7.89 44.83
CA TYR A 517 -62.33 -7.43 45.52
C TYR A 517 -61.41 -6.65 44.57
N HIS A 518 -60.44 -5.96 45.12
CA HIS A 518 -59.38 -5.30 44.36
C HIS A 518 -58.05 -5.47 45.09
N TYR A 519 -56.96 -5.22 44.37
CA TYR A 519 -55.63 -5.18 44.94
C TYR A 519 -55.18 -3.74 45.15
N VAL A 520 -54.49 -3.48 46.26
CA VAL A 520 -53.88 -2.20 46.56
C VAL A 520 -52.38 -2.38 46.67
N PHE A 521 -51.63 -1.67 45.83
CA PHE A 521 -50.16 -1.70 45.86
C PHE A 521 -49.64 -1.03 47.13
N THR A 522 -48.83 -1.75 47.91
CA THR A 522 -48.33 -1.27 49.21
C THR A 522 -46.85 -0.87 49.17
N GLY A 523 -46.11 -1.34 48.17
CA GLY A 523 -44.71 -0.97 47.95
C GLY A 523 -43.91 -2.11 47.32
N TRP A 524 -42.59 -1.94 47.30
CA TRP A 524 -41.65 -2.95 46.82
C TRP A 524 -40.88 -3.54 47.98
N LYS A 525 -40.61 -4.84 47.91
CA LYS A 525 -39.77 -5.57 48.87
C LYS A 525 -38.62 -6.24 48.14
N GLN A 526 -37.41 -6.04 48.62
CA GLN A 526 -36.24 -6.69 48.06
C GLN A 526 -36.34 -8.22 48.24
N VAL A 527 -36.06 -8.96 47.18
CA VAL A 527 -35.91 -10.41 47.22
C VAL A 527 -34.49 -10.71 47.70
N VAL A 528 -34.39 -11.28 48.90
CA VAL A 528 -33.12 -11.74 49.49
C VAL A 528 -33.16 -13.26 49.70
N THR A 529 -32.05 -13.95 49.44
CA THR A 529 -31.93 -15.36 49.76
C THR A 529 -31.76 -15.55 51.28
N THR A 530 -32.51 -16.50 51.85
CA THR A 530 -32.61 -16.75 53.30
C THR A 530 -31.29 -17.09 54.00
N ALA A 531 -30.24 -17.42 53.25
CA ALA A 531 -28.91 -17.72 53.79
C ALA A 531 -28.12 -16.47 54.25
N SER A 532 -28.56 -15.25 53.93
CA SER A 532 -27.74 -14.04 54.10
C SER A 532 -27.90 -13.32 55.43
N GLY A 533 -28.94 -13.60 56.23
CA GLY A 533 -29.20 -12.88 57.50
C GLY A 533 -29.46 -11.36 57.34
N VAL A 534 -29.61 -10.88 56.10
CA VAL A 534 -29.81 -9.47 55.75
C VAL A 534 -31.30 -9.14 55.79
N THR A 535 -31.68 -8.06 56.48
CA THR A 535 -33.04 -7.51 56.43
C THR A 535 -33.34 -7.01 55.01
N PRO A 536 -34.38 -7.51 54.32
CA PRO A 536 -34.72 -7.05 52.97
C PRO A 536 -35.10 -5.56 52.99
N LEU A 537 -34.58 -4.78 52.04
CA LEU A 537 -34.99 -3.39 51.86
C LEU A 537 -36.45 -3.30 51.38
N THR A 538 -37.12 -2.20 51.74
CA THR A 538 -38.45 -1.86 51.24
C THR A 538 -38.47 -0.46 50.65
N ILE A 539 -39.29 -0.27 49.62
CA ILE A 539 -39.59 1.02 48.99
C ILE A 539 -41.10 1.22 49.13
N GLY A 540 -41.54 2.32 49.73
CA GLY A 540 -42.97 2.58 49.95
C GLY A 540 -43.70 2.91 48.65
N ALA A 541 -45.02 2.69 48.62
CA ALA A 541 -45.85 2.99 47.44
C ALA A 541 -45.82 4.48 47.01
N ALA A 542 -45.50 5.40 47.92
CA ALA A 542 -45.39 6.83 47.64
C ALA A 542 -44.01 7.27 47.12
N ASP A 543 -42.99 6.43 47.30
CA ASP A 543 -41.61 6.77 46.92
C ASP A 543 -41.49 6.81 45.40
N ARG A 544 -40.85 7.87 44.90
CA ARG A 544 -40.68 8.10 43.45
C ARG A 544 -39.29 7.74 42.96
N ASN A 545 -38.31 7.70 43.84
CA ASN A 545 -36.92 7.52 43.48
C ASN A 545 -36.28 6.54 44.46
N TYR A 546 -35.36 5.72 43.94
CA TYR A 546 -34.56 4.81 44.74
C TYR A 546 -33.08 5.12 44.54
N LYS A 547 -32.40 5.42 45.65
CA LYS A 547 -30.97 5.70 45.68
C LYS A 547 -30.21 4.46 46.16
N PHE A 548 -29.22 4.02 45.39
CA PHE A 548 -28.50 2.78 45.68
C PHE A 548 -27.06 2.84 45.18
N ASN A 549 -26.33 1.78 45.50
CA ASN A 549 -24.98 1.53 45.06
C ASN A 549 -24.98 0.27 44.16
N ALA A 550 -24.35 0.33 42.98
CA ALA A 550 -24.48 -0.70 41.93
C ALA A 550 -23.48 -1.87 42.11
N GLN A 551 -23.32 -2.41 43.32
CA GLN A 551 -22.32 -3.46 43.60
C GLN A 551 -22.79 -4.86 43.25
N GLN A 552 -24.10 -5.09 43.29
CA GLN A 552 -24.73 -6.39 43.07
C GLN A 552 -26.06 -6.23 42.35
N ASN A 553 -26.53 -7.35 41.78
CA ASN A 553 -27.87 -7.40 41.21
C ASN A 553 -28.92 -7.34 42.33
N ILE A 554 -29.97 -6.54 42.13
CA ILE A 554 -31.05 -6.38 43.10
C ILE A 554 -32.38 -6.69 42.41
N VAL A 555 -33.24 -7.44 43.09
CA VAL A 555 -34.61 -7.71 42.64
C VAL A 555 -35.58 -7.18 43.69
N PHE A 556 -36.56 -6.41 43.25
CA PHE A 556 -37.65 -5.88 44.05
C PHE A 556 -38.96 -6.50 43.57
N GLU A 557 -39.72 -7.08 44.50
CA GLU A 557 -41.03 -7.68 44.24
C GLU A 557 -42.15 -6.76 44.74
N ALA A 558 -43.11 -6.47 43.86
CA ALA A 558 -44.28 -5.67 44.18
C ALA A 558 -45.13 -6.38 45.24
N GLN A 559 -45.55 -5.62 46.25
CA GLN A 559 -46.38 -6.09 47.34
C GLN A 559 -47.79 -5.50 47.22
N TYR A 560 -48.80 -6.33 47.48
CA TYR A 560 -50.20 -5.95 47.35
C TYR A 560 -51.03 -6.47 48.51
N ASP A 561 -52.00 -5.67 48.93
CA ASP A 561 -53.09 -6.11 49.79
C ASP A 561 -54.29 -6.49 48.93
N LYS A 562 -54.81 -7.71 49.11
CA LYS A 562 -56.08 -8.14 48.53
C LYS A 562 -57.21 -7.65 49.43
N VAL A 563 -57.99 -6.68 48.95
CA VAL A 563 -59.04 -6.01 49.73
C VAL A 563 -60.43 -6.36 49.15
N PRO A 564 -61.24 -7.16 49.87
CA PRO A 564 -62.64 -7.37 49.51
C PRO A 564 -63.41 -6.06 49.45
N TYR A 565 -64.39 -5.99 48.55
CA TYR A 565 -65.28 -4.84 48.43
C TYR A 565 -66.14 -4.64 49.68
N VAL A 566 -66.39 -5.70 50.44
CA VAL A 566 -67.12 -5.65 51.71
C VAL A 566 -66.32 -6.40 52.77
N VAL A 567 -65.99 -5.71 53.86
CA VAL A 567 -65.30 -6.28 55.02
C VAL A 567 -66.12 -5.98 56.28
N GLU A 568 -66.55 -7.02 57.00
CA GLU A 568 -67.37 -6.87 58.22
C GLU A 568 -66.55 -6.61 59.50
N LYS A 569 -65.28 -7.02 59.50
CA LYS A 569 -64.36 -6.83 60.63
C LYS A 569 -62.99 -6.43 60.10
N SER A 570 -62.55 -5.23 60.45
CA SER A 570 -61.16 -4.84 60.23
C SER A 570 -60.25 -5.73 61.08
N LYS A 571 -59.11 -6.17 60.52
CA LYS A 571 -58.15 -7.02 61.22
C LYS A 571 -57.58 -6.34 62.48
N ASP A 572 -57.41 -5.01 62.45
CA ASP A 572 -56.73 -4.23 63.52
C ASP A 572 -57.49 -2.94 63.92
N GLY A 573 -58.75 -2.79 63.50
CA GLY A 573 -59.57 -1.59 63.76
C GLY A 573 -59.29 -0.41 62.83
N THR A 574 -58.42 -0.56 61.83
CA THR A 574 -58.16 0.43 60.78
C THR A 574 -59.12 0.27 59.60
N VAL A 575 -59.46 1.35 58.91
CA VAL A 575 -60.25 1.28 57.67
C VAL A 575 -59.38 0.65 56.58
N PRO A 576 -59.83 -0.41 55.88
CA PRO A 576 -59.08 -0.98 54.77
C PRO A 576 -58.77 0.08 53.69
N PRO A 577 -57.65 -0.02 52.98
CA PRO A 577 -57.34 0.88 51.88
C PRO A 577 -58.48 0.94 50.85
N ASP A 578 -58.69 2.12 50.26
CA ASP A 578 -59.76 2.42 49.30
C ASP A 578 -61.17 2.00 49.74
N SER A 579 -61.42 1.95 51.06
CA SER A 579 -62.75 1.65 51.64
C SER A 579 -63.31 2.82 52.42
N VAL A 580 -64.64 2.89 52.51
CA VAL A 580 -65.40 3.82 53.36
C VAL A 580 -66.16 3.05 54.43
N VAL A 581 -66.52 3.73 55.51
CA VAL A 581 -67.25 3.13 56.63
C VAL A 581 -68.75 3.29 56.40
N VAL A 582 -69.50 2.19 56.37
CA VAL A 582 -70.95 2.19 56.17
C VAL A 582 -71.63 1.48 57.34
N SER A 583 -72.53 2.19 58.01
CA SER A 583 -73.27 1.74 59.18
C SER A 583 -74.72 1.48 58.80
N PHE A 584 -75.24 0.29 59.10
CA PHE A 584 -76.66 -0.03 58.99
C PHE A 584 -77.23 -0.25 60.38
N LYS A 585 -78.42 0.29 60.68
CA LYS A 585 -79.09 0.07 61.97
C LYS A 585 -80.60 -0.19 61.83
N PRO A 586 -81.21 -0.95 62.77
CA PRO A 586 -82.65 -1.07 62.87
C PRO A 586 -83.32 0.29 63.11
N ALA A 587 -84.63 0.38 62.90
CA ALA A 587 -85.41 1.54 63.33
C ALA A 587 -85.29 1.74 64.86
N ALA A 588 -85.51 2.98 65.34
CA ALA A 588 -85.44 3.28 66.76
C ALA A 588 -86.33 2.34 67.60
N GLY A 589 -85.78 1.80 68.69
CA GLY A 589 -86.47 0.83 69.56
C GLY A 589 -86.55 -0.60 69.02
N ARG A 590 -85.95 -0.90 67.85
CA ARG A 590 -85.87 -2.25 67.28
C ARG A 590 -84.48 -2.87 67.47
N ALA A 591 -84.43 -4.20 67.39
CA ALA A 591 -83.20 -4.98 67.35
C ALA A 591 -83.11 -5.77 66.04
N TRP A 592 -81.91 -6.20 65.69
CA TRP A 592 -81.68 -7.25 64.70
C TRP A 592 -82.27 -8.57 65.19
N LYS A 593 -82.50 -9.53 64.28
CA LYS A 593 -82.94 -10.90 64.61
C LYS A 593 -81.96 -11.65 65.52
N ASP A 594 -80.70 -11.22 65.58
CA ASP A 594 -79.67 -11.76 66.49
C ASP A 594 -79.72 -11.15 67.91
N GLY A 595 -80.70 -10.27 68.19
CA GLY A 595 -80.92 -9.64 69.48
C GLY A 595 -80.07 -8.38 69.74
N LYS A 596 -79.14 -8.03 68.84
CA LYS A 596 -78.33 -6.81 69.00
C LYS A 596 -79.13 -5.56 68.60
N THR A 597 -78.93 -4.47 69.33
CA THR A 597 -79.54 -3.16 69.05
C THR A 597 -78.58 -2.19 68.34
N GLY A 598 -77.27 -2.48 68.38
CA GLY A 598 -76.24 -1.65 67.74
C GLY A 598 -76.20 -1.77 66.22
N PRO A 599 -75.53 -0.83 65.54
CA PRO A 599 -75.35 -0.88 64.09
C PRO A 599 -74.47 -2.06 63.65
N LYS A 600 -74.69 -2.53 62.42
CA LYS A 600 -73.74 -3.36 61.69
C LYS A 600 -72.88 -2.46 60.83
N VAL A 601 -71.57 -2.43 61.10
CA VAL A 601 -70.59 -1.61 60.40
C VAL A 601 -69.89 -2.47 59.36
N LEU A 602 -69.89 -1.99 58.11
CA LEU A 602 -69.24 -2.60 56.97
C LEU A 602 -68.23 -1.61 56.40
N TYR A 603 -67.05 -2.09 56.04
CA TYR A 603 -66.13 -1.32 55.22
C TYR A 603 -66.40 -1.67 53.76
N ILE A 604 -66.87 -0.70 52.99
CA ILE A 604 -67.27 -0.89 51.59
C ILE A 604 -66.28 -0.15 50.70
N LYS A 605 -65.79 -0.78 49.63
CA LYS A 605 -64.90 -0.13 48.66
C LYS A 605 -65.50 1.18 48.19
N LYS A 606 -64.68 2.22 48.09
CA LYS A 606 -65.10 3.55 47.65
C LYS A 606 -65.57 3.52 46.19
N GLY A 607 -66.66 4.25 45.89
CA GLY A 607 -67.20 4.38 44.54
C GLY A 607 -68.02 3.19 44.04
N VAL A 608 -68.40 2.27 44.93
CA VAL A 608 -69.27 1.13 44.63
C VAL A 608 -70.71 1.49 44.98
N ASP A 609 -71.65 1.10 44.13
CA ASP A 609 -73.08 1.19 44.43
C ASP A 609 -73.49 0.04 45.37
N ILE A 610 -73.77 0.38 46.63
CA ILE A 610 -74.07 -0.58 47.69
C ILE A 610 -75.32 -1.41 47.35
N SER A 611 -76.26 -0.86 46.57
CA SER A 611 -77.49 -1.57 46.19
C SER A 611 -77.27 -2.68 45.17
N LYS A 612 -76.12 -2.69 44.50
CA LYS A 612 -75.79 -3.60 43.39
C LYS A 612 -74.71 -4.63 43.73
N ILE A 613 -74.41 -4.81 45.01
CA ILE A 613 -73.47 -5.83 45.48
C ILE A 613 -74.12 -6.74 46.52
N ASP A 614 -73.67 -7.99 46.60
CA ASP A 614 -74.05 -8.95 47.66
C ASP A 614 -73.25 -8.70 48.97
N GLN A 615 -73.51 -9.51 50.00
CA GLN A 615 -72.80 -9.41 51.30
C GLN A 615 -71.28 -9.69 51.22
N HIS A 616 -70.79 -10.23 50.12
CA HIS A 616 -69.36 -10.45 49.85
C HIS A 616 -68.78 -9.39 48.91
N GLY A 617 -69.58 -8.41 48.49
CA GLY A 617 -69.18 -7.33 47.59
C GLY A 617 -69.20 -7.70 46.11
N LYS A 618 -69.76 -8.85 45.73
CA LYS A 618 -69.89 -9.26 44.34
C LYS A 618 -71.07 -8.56 43.67
N PRO A 619 -70.94 -8.12 42.40
CA PRO A 619 -72.04 -7.50 41.68
C PRO A 619 -73.26 -8.42 41.57
N VAL A 620 -74.45 -7.86 41.78
CA VAL A 620 -75.74 -8.54 41.61
C VAL A 620 -76.64 -7.75 40.65
N SER A 621 -77.39 -8.46 39.82
CA SER A 621 -78.41 -7.87 38.95
C SER A 621 -79.82 -7.91 39.55
N ASP A 622 -80.07 -8.83 40.48
CA ASP A 622 -81.33 -8.95 41.21
C ASP A 622 -81.22 -8.23 42.57
N PRO A 623 -82.00 -7.15 42.81
CA PRO A 623 -82.01 -6.45 44.10
C PRO A 623 -82.30 -7.36 45.31
N ALA A 624 -82.98 -8.48 45.13
CA ALA A 624 -83.24 -9.45 46.21
C ALA A 624 -81.98 -10.18 46.70
N GLN A 625 -80.92 -10.16 45.91
CA GLN A 625 -79.61 -10.74 46.25
C GLN A 625 -78.63 -9.70 46.79
N SER A 626 -79.03 -8.42 46.84
CA SER A 626 -78.17 -7.35 47.34
C SER A 626 -77.88 -7.47 48.82
N ILE A 627 -76.77 -6.85 49.26
CA ILE A 627 -76.41 -6.70 50.67
C ILE A 627 -77.53 -5.99 51.45
N LEU A 628 -78.29 -5.10 50.80
CA LEU A 628 -79.45 -4.44 51.41
C LEU A 628 -80.59 -5.41 51.70
N ALA A 629 -80.85 -6.35 50.79
CA ALA A 629 -81.82 -7.42 51.00
C ALA A 629 -81.34 -8.42 52.05
N TRP A 630 -80.04 -8.76 52.04
CA TRP A 630 -79.42 -9.61 53.05
C TRP A 630 -79.49 -8.99 54.45
N LEU A 631 -79.15 -7.70 54.62
CA LEU A 631 -79.32 -6.96 55.87
C LEU A 631 -80.79 -6.86 56.26
N GLY A 632 -81.67 -6.55 55.31
CA GLY A 632 -83.11 -6.49 55.51
C GLY A 632 -83.72 -7.81 56.02
N SER A 633 -83.22 -8.94 55.52
CA SER A 633 -83.64 -10.28 55.96
C SER A 633 -83.33 -10.55 57.44
N GLN A 634 -82.41 -9.79 58.03
CA GLN A 634 -82.01 -9.87 59.43
C GLN A 634 -82.84 -8.97 60.35
N LEU A 635 -83.89 -8.33 59.83
CA LEU A 635 -84.78 -7.43 60.56
C LEU A 635 -86.22 -7.97 60.60
N TYR A 636 -86.95 -7.66 61.66
CA TYR A 636 -88.39 -7.93 61.74
C TYR A 636 -89.19 -6.79 61.08
N GLY A 637 -90.22 -7.10 60.28
CA GLY A 637 -91.10 -6.08 59.72
C GLY A 637 -90.45 -5.12 58.73
N TYR A 638 -89.34 -5.50 58.08
CA TYR A 638 -88.59 -4.64 57.15
C TYR A 638 -89.44 -4.21 55.93
N GLY A 639 -89.58 -2.89 55.75
CA GLY A 639 -90.39 -2.23 54.70
C GLY A 639 -89.72 -2.14 53.32
N LYS A 640 -88.59 -2.86 53.13
CA LYS A 640 -87.78 -2.86 51.89
C LYS A 640 -87.17 -1.50 51.55
N ASP A 641 -86.98 -0.61 52.51
CA ASP A 641 -86.42 0.73 52.32
C ASP A 641 -85.52 1.14 53.50
N TRP A 642 -84.67 2.13 53.26
CA TRP A 642 -83.75 2.70 54.25
C TRP A 642 -83.83 4.23 54.21
N THR A 643 -83.54 4.87 55.33
CA THR A 643 -83.23 6.30 55.43
C THR A 643 -81.71 6.46 55.46
N LYS A 644 -81.15 7.36 54.66
CA LYS A 644 -79.77 7.82 54.81
C LYS A 644 -79.74 8.98 55.81
N SER A 645 -79.02 8.83 56.90
CA SER A 645 -78.92 9.85 57.96
C SER A 645 -78.23 11.12 57.44
N SER A 646 -78.62 12.28 57.98
CA SER A 646 -77.86 13.52 57.79
C SER A 646 -76.57 13.49 58.62
N MET A 647 -75.49 13.97 58.01
CA MET A 647 -74.16 14.12 58.63
C MET A 647 -73.47 15.35 58.04
N GLU A 648 -72.32 15.72 58.58
CA GLU A 648 -71.53 16.82 58.01
C GLU A 648 -71.24 16.55 56.52
N GLY A 649 -71.80 17.39 55.64
CA GLY A 649 -71.70 17.26 54.17
C GLY A 649 -72.66 16.23 53.53
N ILE A 650 -73.63 15.67 54.27
CA ILE A 650 -74.60 14.68 53.76
C ILE A 650 -76.03 15.11 54.14
N GLU A 651 -76.87 15.37 53.14
CA GLU A 651 -78.30 15.60 53.35
C GLU A 651 -79.04 14.30 53.69
N GLN A 652 -80.03 14.41 54.59
CA GLN A 652 -80.88 13.29 54.96
C GLN A 652 -81.78 12.88 53.80
N ILE A 653 -81.82 11.59 53.50
CA ILE A 653 -82.73 11.02 52.49
C ILE A 653 -83.68 10.08 53.21
N ASN A 654 -84.94 10.48 53.31
CA ASN A 654 -85.95 9.74 54.07
C ASN A 654 -86.28 8.38 53.44
N ASN A 655 -86.41 8.32 52.11
CA ASN A 655 -86.69 7.11 51.36
C ASN A 655 -85.59 6.88 50.32
N MET A 656 -84.72 5.89 50.54
CA MET A 656 -83.64 5.59 49.60
C MET A 656 -84.13 4.98 48.29
N LYS A 657 -85.36 4.44 48.24
CA LYS A 657 -86.01 4.00 46.99
C LYS A 657 -86.13 5.11 45.95
N ASP A 658 -86.36 6.35 46.39
CA ASP A 658 -86.60 7.49 45.50
C ASP A 658 -85.27 8.11 45.00
N HIS A 659 -84.13 7.68 45.55
CA HIS A 659 -82.80 8.22 45.28
C HIS A 659 -81.77 7.11 45.03
N PRO A 660 -81.89 6.35 43.93
CA PRO A 660 -81.01 5.20 43.65
C PRO A 660 -79.52 5.57 43.58
N ASP A 661 -79.17 6.76 43.10
CA ASP A 661 -77.78 7.23 43.01
C ASP A 661 -77.14 7.51 44.38
N ALA A 662 -77.94 7.63 45.44
CA ALA A 662 -77.46 7.93 46.79
C ALA A 662 -76.84 6.72 47.50
N TRP A 663 -76.92 5.52 46.90
CA TRP A 663 -76.28 4.28 47.36
C TRP A 663 -74.78 4.20 47.08
N LEU A 664 -74.19 5.21 46.43
CA LEU A 664 -72.78 5.23 46.11
C LEU A 664 -71.90 5.45 47.36
N SER A 665 -70.95 4.56 47.59
CA SER A 665 -70.03 4.54 48.74
C SER A 665 -68.89 5.58 48.63
N ASN A 666 -69.21 6.86 48.45
CA ASN A 666 -68.19 7.89 48.21
C ASN A 666 -67.73 8.67 49.44
N ASN A 667 -68.54 8.70 50.49
CA ASN A 667 -68.28 9.50 51.70
C ASN A 667 -67.55 8.66 52.73
N ALA A 668 -66.60 9.26 53.47
CA ALA A 668 -65.77 8.55 54.45
C ALA A 668 -66.60 7.76 55.49
N PHE A 669 -67.77 8.28 55.86
CA PHE A 669 -68.76 7.60 56.70
C PHE A 669 -70.18 7.78 56.14
N GLN A 670 -71.00 6.73 56.18
CA GLN A 670 -72.42 6.75 55.79
C GLN A 670 -73.23 5.92 56.78
N GLU A 671 -74.43 6.39 57.16
CA GLU A 671 -75.35 5.63 58.02
C GLU A 671 -76.73 5.49 57.38
N PHE A 672 -77.27 4.28 57.47
CA PHE A 672 -78.57 3.90 56.98
C PHE A 672 -79.44 3.31 58.08
N VAL A 673 -80.68 3.78 58.18
CA VAL A 673 -81.68 3.33 59.15
C VAL A 673 -82.79 2.58 58.43
N ALA A 674 -83.06 1.35 58.82
CA ALA A 674 -84.09 0.54 58.17
C ALA A 674 -85.49 1.10 58.43
N HIS A 675 -86.36 1.08 57.42
CA HIS A 675 -87.79 1.22 57.63
C HIS A 675 -88.37 -0.10 58.11
N GLN A 676 -89.06 -0.08 59.26
CA GLN A 676 -89.72 -1.26 59.82
C GLN A 676 -91.16 -0.89 60.18
N THR A 677 -92.08 -1.85 60.07
CA THR A 677 -93.44 -1.66 60.59
C THR A 677 -93.40 -1.30 62.07
N PRO A 678 -94.33 -0.49 62.59
CA PRO A 678 -94.40 -0.19 64.02
C PRO A 678 -94.53 -1.47 64.86
N TYR A 679 -93.96 -1.47 66.07
CA TYR A 679 -94.26 -2.50 67.04
C TYR A 679 -95.62 -2.17 67.63
N THR A 680 -96.65 -2.96 67.33
CA THR A 680 -97.91 -2.90 68.06
C THR A 680 -97.70 -3.70 69.34
N ASP A 681 -97.68 -3.04 70.49
CA ASP A 681 -97.91 -3.73 71.76
C ASP A 681 -99.23 -4.50 71.63
N PRO A 682 -99.30 -5.77 72.07
CA PRO A 682 -100.58 -6.46 72.14
C PRO A 682 -101.46 -5.67 73.11
N VAL A 683 -102.49 -5.01 72.56
CA VAL A 683 -103.50 -4.31 73.35
C VAL A 683 -104.24 -5.37 74.15
N GLY A 684 -104.06 -5.33 75.48
CA GLY A 684 -104.83 -6.13 76.44
C GLY A 684 -106.26 -5.66 76.58
#